data_AF-A0A2E9Q8M6-F1
#
_entry.id   AF-A0A2E9Q8M6-F1
#
_cell.length_a   1.000
_cell.length_b   1.000
_cell.length_c   1.000
_cell.angle_alpha   90.00
_cell.angle_beta   90.00
_cell.angle_gamma   90.00
#
_symmetry.space_group_name_H-M   'P 1'
#
loop_
_entity.id
_entity.type
_entity.pdbx_description
1 polymer ?
#
loop_
_entity_poly.entity_id
_entity_poly.type
_entity_poly.pdbx_seq_one_letter_code
_entity_poly.pdbx_strand_id
1 'polypeptide(L)'
;MSEEQNQHIPASFDHYTVMGGGPMGLMLAAILAKNVDRVLLWLPESSMANQWAGRKHIRLLNLDFEIPSNVKIISGYRLFQQGSHFIASVVPARQFEEVHEHVITHMNRTNQHAIVTFSKGFLSAVGRRKYQVATFSEFLVKTMEAYQLKAHVAVATGPSLLADLHAGRHCFFALGSKEAEMQTLVEKLFEAPHLHWERSKDMVGVELGGILKNPVAIISGMSDFLPDAGSSLKGELVARGFNEIMRLGTALGARPETLMGRSGLSDLAANAFSPDSRNRSYGRRFMERIQSGEIEPDFLERIELLLFPGRFIEKEVHQSRELHEGGLTISTVLDIAKEKNVELPLFQTLFDILSRRQSPNAFVDQLTGMNTDTAIPVTKKRARLDLVTSGKALGQALQERILREISSTRGMQARIKKQSGHVISSLEKRIQKAERRRLKNDAANFRTELELWKGLAASPEESETIHLDRIVQFYVSNIADSYVPVIRGTLMNLIAPFRFILGGFRRGSVAPVIGGPVAEVRRLANYYPVFYAPTHKTHIDSVELAYALYLSRLPLPRFAAASILMSNPLWGKFLKSMGAYSVDRENTRNILYLETLTQYSILMLEAGIPALAYPEGTRSRSGGFQAIKTGLLSTAIDAFRSSGQEIIVVPMAISHKWTPEDLEFNNLTPNTSFMRFVRRRRKVYLDFGRPILVSNHIKNSDPTAAVADAVLGSWRRNFRVQPHFILARLLTENQGSLDLKEAEKQIAQFIQVNRLNYVTTDPGKILKMGRKDLRSRKLIRDDKDKILSTQPVMLEYYGRMIPEADKNG
;
A
#
# COMPACT_ATOMS: atom_id res chain seq x y z
N MET A 1 23.34 -41.22 50.98
CA MET A 1 21.97 -41.30 50.44
C MET A 1 22.09 -41.05 48.95
N SER A 2 21.78 -42.08 48.17
CA SER A 2 22.15 -42.26 46.76
C SER A 2 21.45 -41.28 45.80
N GLU A 3 22.08 -41.01 44.67
CA GLU A 3 21.55 -40.24 43.53
C GLU A 3 20.18 -40.76 43.01
N GLU A 4 19.77 -41.97 43.37
CA GLU A 4 18.46 -42.56 43.04
C GLU A 4 17.27 -41.90 43.72
N GLN A 5 17.42 -41.28 44.91
CA GLN A 5 16.31 -40.58 45.57
C GLN A 5 15.96 -39.23 44.93
N ASN A 6 16.75 -38.77 43.95
CA ASN A 6 16.53 -37.49 43.26
C ASN A 6 15.59 -37.58 42.06
N GLN A 7 15.11 -38.76 41.67
CA GLN A 7 14.37 -38.97 40.42
C GLN A 7 12.86 -39.20 40.55
N HIS A 8 12.32 -39.43 41.75
CA HIS A 8 10.89 -39.72 41.91
C HIS A 8 10.05 -38.46 42.17
N ILE A 9 8.95 -38.35 41.41
CA ILE A 9 7.95 -37.29 41.59
C ILE A 9 7.12 -37.61 42.84
N PRO A 10 6.93 -36.67 43.78
CA PRO A 10 6.15 -36.92 44.99
C PRO A 10 4.68 -37.20 44.65
N ALA A 11 4.04 -38.07 45.44
CA ALA A 11 2.64 -38.45 45.26
C ALA A 11 1.65 -37.28 45.46
N SER A 12 2.07 -36.25 46.20
CA SER A 12 1.31 -35.04 46.49
C SER A 12 2.23 -33.82 46.64
N PHE A 13 1.69 -32.63 46.41
CA PHE A 13 2.40 -31.36 46.59
C PHE A 13 1.71 -30.52 47.66
N ASP A 14 2.47 -29.68 48.37
CA ASP A 14 1.92 -28.77 49.38
C ASP A 14 1.00 -27.71 48.74
N HIS A 15 1.31 -27.32 47.51
CA HIS A 15 0.64 -26.25 46.79
C HIS A 15 0.33 -26.61 45.33
N TYR A 16 -0.96 -26.66 45.00
CA TYR A 16 -1.46 -26.80 43.62
C TYR A 16 -1.85 -25.43 43.08
N THR A 17 -1.12 -24.93 42.08
CA THR A 17 -1.26 -23.56 41.56
C THR A 17 -1.61 -23.57 40.09
N VAL A 18 -2.65 -22.84 39.70
CA VAL A 18 -2.92 -22.49 38.29
C VAL A 18 -2.46 -21.06 38.07
N MET A 19 -1.50 -20.86 37.17
CA MET A 19 -0.95 -19.54 36.86
C MET A 19 -1.60 -18.97 35.60
N GLY A 20 -2.33 -17.86 35.76
CA GLY A 20 -2.98 -17.14 34.67
C GLY A 20 -4.50 -17.05 34.86
N GLY A 21 -5.02 -15.83 34.96
CA GLY A 21 -6.46 -15.56 35.14
C GLY A 21 -7.30 -15.51 33.87
N GLY A 22 -6.77 -16.03 32.76
CA GLY A 22 -7.52 -16.08 31.51
C GLY A 22 -8.64 -17.15 31.55
N PRO A 23 -9.53 -17.17 30.54
CA PRO A 23 -10.61 -18.16 30.46
C PRO A 23 -10.15 -19.62 30.58
N MET A 24 -9.04 -19.97 29.93
CA MET A 24 -8.45 -21.32 30.05
C MET A 24 -7.94 -21.60 31.46
N GLY A 25 -7.34 -20.61 32.13
CA GLY A 25 -6.87 -20.74 33.51
C GLY A 25 -8.03 -20.95 34.50
N LEU A 26 -9.15 -20.25 34.31
CA LEU A 26 -10.36 -20.48 35.10
C LEU A 26 -10.92 -21.89 34.89
N MET A 27 -11.00 -22.38 33.65
CA MET A 27 -11.42 -23.75 33.36
C MET A 27 -10.50 -24.79 34.00
N LEU A 28 -9.19 -24.62 33.83
CA LEU A 28 -8.20 -25.55 34.39
C LEU A 28 -8.19 -25.53 35.92
N ALA A 29 -8.38 -24.37 36.55
CA ALA A 29 -8.54 -24.28 38.00
C ALA A 29 -9.80 -25.01 38.48
N ALA A 30 -10.92 -24.88 37.76
CA ALA A 30 -12.16 -25.57 38.09
C ALA A 30 -12.06 -27.10 37.91
N ILE A 31 -11.32 -27.56 36.91
CA ILE A 31 -11.05 -29.00 36.71
C ILE A 31 -10.13 -29.52 37.82
N LEU A 32 -9.01 -28.85 38.07
CA LEU A 32 -8.05 -29.24 39.10
C LEU A 32 -8.69 -29.27 40.49
N ALA A 33 -9.58 -28.32 40.79
CA ALA A 33 -10.30 -28.22 42.06
C ALA A 33 -11.19 -29.43 42.38
N LYS A 34 -11.54 -30.27 41.40
CA LYS A 34 -12.27 -31.52 41.64
C LYS A 34 -11.38 -32.66 42.12
N ASN A 35 -10.08 -32.56 41.88
CA ASN A 35 -9.12 -33.64 42.08
C ASN A 35 -8.13 -33.37 43.23
N VAL A 36 -8.17 -32.17 43.83
CA VAL A 36 -7.34 -31.79 44.98
C VAL A 36 -8.11 -30.96 46.00
N ASP A 37 -7.68 -31.00 47.26
CA ASP A 37 -8.38 -30.32 48.36
C ASP A 37 -8.37 -28.80 48.23
N ARG A 38 -7.30 -28.21 47.67
CA ARG A 38 -7.14 -26.76 47.56
C ARG A 38 -6.34 -26.36 46.34
N VAL A 39 -6.86 -25.39 45.59
CA VAL A 39 -6.20 -24.81 44.41
C VAL A 39 -5.92 -23.34 44.63
N LEU A 40 -4.75 -22.89 44.19
CA LEU A 40 -4.35 -21.50 44.17
C LEU A 40 -4.43 -20.96 42.75
N LEU A 41 -5.35 -20.03 42.48
CA LEU A 41 -5.39 -19.33 41.20
C LEU A 41 -4.52 -18.08 41.30
N TRP A 42 -3.35 -18.12 40.68
CA TRP A 42 -2.39 -17.03 40.71
C TRP A 42 -2.63 -16.04 39.57
N LEU A 43 -2.74 -14.77 39.94
CA LEU A 43 -2.81 -13.64 39.02
C LEU A 43 -1.56 -12.76 39.17
N PRO A 44 -1.03 -12.22 38.06
CA PRO A 44 0.15 -11.34 38.10
C PRO A 44 -0.13 -10.03 38.83
N GLU A 45 -1.33 -9.47 38.65
CA GLU A 45 -1.73 -8.19 39.25
C GLU A 45 -2.48 -8.39 40.56
N SER A 46 -1.96 -7.79 41.64
CA SER A 46 -2.57 -7.85 42.97
C SER A 46 -3.92 -7.14 43.04
N SER A 47 -4.11 -6.07 42.27
CA SER A 47 -5.39 -5.36 42.13
C SER A 47 -6.50 -6.28 41.62
N MET A 48 -6.22 -7.05 40.56
CA MET A 48 -7.16 -7.99 39.96
C MET A 48 -7.44 -9.16 40.91
N ALA A 49 -6.41 -9.69 41.58
CA ALA A 49 -6.59 -10.74 42.58
C ALA A 49 -7.51 -10.28 43.72
N ASN A 50 -7.31 -9.06 44.23
CA ASN A 50 -8.17 -8.48 45.27
C ASN A 50 -9.60 -8.25 44.78
N GLN A 51 -9.79 -7.84 43.52
CA GLN A 51 -11.11 -7.62 42.94
C GLN A 51 -11.91 -8.92 42.77
N TRP A 52 -11.21 -10.02 42.48
CA TRP A 52 -11.81 -11.33 42.25
C TRP A 52 -11.89 -12.17 43.52
N ALA A 53 -11.16 -11.81 44.57
CA ALA A 53 -11.18 -12.49 45.86
C ALA A 53 -12.61 -12.65 46.39
N GLY A 54 -12.98 -13.90 46.71
CA GLY A 54 -14.30 -14.23 47.26
C GLY A 54 -15.46 -14.24 46.24
N ARG A 55 -15.21 -13.94 44.96
CA ARG A 55 -16.25 -14.07 43.92
C ARG A 55 -16.54 -15.54 43.64
N LYS A 56 -17.84 -15.86 43.51
CA LYS A 56 -18.31 -17.18 43.07
C LYS A 56 -18.35 -17.32 41.54
N HIS A 57 -18.48 -16.20 40.83
CA HIS A 57 -18.57 -16.17 39.38
C HIS A 57 -17.70 -15.06 38.80
N ILE A 58 -17.04 -15.37 37.69
CA ILE A 58 -16.20 -14.44 36.93
C ILE A 58 -16.63 -14.49 35.47
N ARG A 59 -16.98 -13.34 34.90
CA ARG A 59 -17.40 -13.24 33.50
C ARG A 59 -16.27 -12.71 32.63
N LEU A 60 -15.87 -13.49 31.62
CA LEU A 60 -14.83 -13.14 30.63
C LEU A 60 -15.26 -13.63 29.25
N LEU A 61 -14.98 -12.84 28.19
CA LEU A 61 -15.32 -13.18 26.79
C LEU A 61 -16.79 -13.63 26.59
N ASN A 62 -17.74 -12.99 27.29
CA ASN A 62 -19.16 -13.35 27.31
C ASN A 62 -19.48 -14.75 27.86
N LEU A 63 -18.51 -15.43 28.46
CA LEU A 63 -18.68 -16.68 29.20
C LEU A 63 -18.68 -16.40 30.71
N ASP A 64 -19.45 -17.18 31.45
CA ASP A 64 -19.51 -17.12 32.91
C ASP A 64 -18.80 -18.34 33.49
N PHE A 65 -17.82 -18.09 34.37
CA PHE A 65 -17.00 -19.13 34.99
C PHE A 65 -17.33 -19.19 36.48
N GLU A 66 -17.80 -20.35 36.93
CA GLU A 66 -17.95 -20.65 38.34
C GLU A 66 -16.56 -20.87 38.97
N ILE A 67 -16.35 -20.29 40.15
CA ILE A 67 -15.14 -20.44 40.95
C ILE A 67 -15.46 -21.39 42.11
N PRO A 68 -14.94 -22.63 42.10
CA PRO A 68 -15.17 -23.58 43.18
C PRO A 68 -14.70 -23.04 44.54
N SER A 69 -15.36 -23.45 45.62
CA SER A 69 -15.11 -22.94 46.97
C SER A 69 -13.69 -23.22 47.49
N ASN A 70 -13.02 -24.23 46.95
CA ASN A 70 -11.65 -24.59 47.27
C ASN A 70 -10.59 -23.92 46.36
N VAL A 71 -11.00 -23.04 45.44
CA VAL A 71 -10.09 -22.20 44.65
C VAL A 71 -9.86 -20.87 45.38
N LYS A 72 -8.62 -20.61 45.77
CA LYS A 72 -8.20 -19.34 46.37
C LYS A 72 -7.44 -18.50 45.34
N ILE A 73 -7.97 -17.32 45.05
CA ILE A 73 -7.32 -16.35 44.16
C ILE A 73 -6.23 -15.60 44.94
N ILE A 74 -5.02 -15.56 44.38
CA ILE A 74 -3.84 -14.98 45.03
C ILE A 74 -2.96 -14.23 44.02
N SER A 75 -2.02 -13.44 44.54
CA SER A 75 -1.00 -12.74 43.75
C SER A 75 0.35 -12.72 44.49
N GLY A 76 1.42 -12.45 43.76
CA GLY A 76 2.78 -12.32 44.31
C GLY A 76 3.56 -13.64 44.37
N TYR A 77 4.86 -13.54 44.66
CA TYR A 77 5.81 -14.65 44.50
C TYR A 77 6.24 -15.33 45.81
N ARG A 78 5.93 -14.74 46.98
CA ARG A 78 6.35 -15.27 48.29
C ARG A 78 5.85 -16.69 48.57
N LEU A 79 4.67 -17.02 48.04
CA LEU A 79 4.10 -18.36 48.01
C LEU A 79 5.13 -19.43 47.62
N PHE A 80 5.91 -19.15 46.57
CA PHE A 80 6.76 -20.16 45.94
C PHE A 80 7.99 -20.54 46.80
N GLN A 81 8.24 -19.79 47.88
CA GLN A 81 9.34 -20.05 48.81
C GLN A 81 9.06 -21.20 49.80
N GLN A 82 7.80 -21.65 49.89
CA GLN A 82 7.34 -22.58 50.93
C GLN A 82 6.87 -23.88 50.31
N GLY A 83 7.38 -25.01 50.79
CA GLY A 83 6.89 -26.33 50.37
C GLY A 83 7.18 -26.68 48.92
N SER A 84 6.53 -27.75 48.47
CA SER A 84 6.56 -28.31 47.11
C SER A 84 5.39 -27.76 46.29
N HIS A 85 5.61 -27.57 44.99
CA HIS A 85 4.61 -26.95 44.10
C HIS A 85 4.31 -27.78 42.87
N PHE A 86 3.03 -27.99 42.61
CA PHE A 86 2.52 -28.33 41.28
C PHE A 86 1.97 -27.07 40.62
N ILE A 87 2.45 -26.74 39.42
CA ILE A 87 2.11 -25.51 38.70
C ILE A 87 1.53 -25.87 37.33
N ALA A 88 0.27 -25.53 37.11
CA ALA A 88 -0.35 -25.52 35.79
C ALA A 88 -0.26 -24.11 35.20
N SER A 89 0.63 -23.94 34.23
CA SER A 89 0.95 -22.64 33.64
C SER A 89 0.13 -22.35 32.39
N VAL A 90 -0.66 -21.29 32.47
CA VAL A 90 -1.54 -20.75 31.41
C VAL A 90 -1.28 -19.26 31.24
N VAL A 91 -0.03 -18.85 31.47
CA VAL A 91 0.42 -17.47 31.39
C VAL A 91 0.51 -17.06 29.91
N PRO A 92 -0.02 -15.89 29.51
CA PRO A 92 0.11 -15.42 28.14
C PRO A 92 1.57 -15.37 27.69
N ALA A 93 1.84 -15.78 26.45
CA ALA A 93 3.19 -15.93 25.89
C ALA A 93 4.13 -14.73 26.16
N ARG A 94 3.60 -13.50 26.10
CA ARG A 94 4.35 -12.25 26.31
C ARG A 94 4.92 -12.08 27.72
N GLN A 95 4.25 -12.64 28.72
CA GLN A 95 4.64 -12.53 30.13
C GLN A 95 5.34 -13.81 30.60
N PHE A 96 5.38 -14.85 29.76
CA PHE A 96 5.82 -16.19 30.15
C PHE A 96 7.24 -16.18 30.71
N GLU A 97 8.20 -15.61 29.98
CA GLU A 97 9.61 -15.57 30.38
C GLU A 97 9.80 -14.86 31.72
N GLU A 98 9.33 -13.61 31.83
CA GLU A 98 9.47 -12.79 33.04
C GLU A 98 8.82 -13.46 34.25
N VAL A 99 7.58 -13.94 34.11
CA VAL A 99 6.84 -14.56 35.21
C VAL A 99 7.54 -15.83 35.69
N HIS A 100 7.98 -16.71 34.79
CA HIS A 100 8.61 -17.96 35.21
C HIS A 100 10.03 -17.74 35.73
N GLU A 101 10.78 -16.75 35.25
CA GLU A 101 12.05 -16.34 35.87
C GLU A 101 11.83 -15.93 37.33
N HIS A 102 10.79 -15.12 37.62
CA HIS A 102 10.46 -14.72 38.99
C HIS A 102 9.99 -15.90 39.85
N VAL A 103 9.16 -16.80 39.32
CA VAL A 103 8.73 -17.98 40.08
C VAL A 103 9.91 -18.90 40.39
N ILE A 104 10.72 -19.23 39.39
CA ILE A 104 11.90 -20.11 39.53
C ILE A 104 12.89 -19.54 40.54
N THR A 105 13.16 -18.23 40.52
CA THR A 105 14.07 -17.61 41.49
C THR A 105 13.55 -17.63 42.93
N HIS A 106 12.23 -17.73 43.13
CA HIS A 106 11.61 -17.82 44.46
C HIS A 106 11.35 -19.25 44.92
N MET A 107 11.45 -20.25 44.02
CA MET A 107 11.19 -21.65 44.36
C MET A 107 12.25 -22.23 45.31
N ASN A 108 11.78 -23.06 46.24
CA ASN A 108 12.65 -23.72 47.22
C ASN A 108 13.50 -24.82 46.54
N ARG A 109 14.83 -24.69 46.60
CA ARG A 109 15.75 -25.61 45.90
C ARG A 109 15.81 -27.03 46.47
N THR A 110 15.39 -27.24 47.72
CA THR A 110 15.46 -28.58 48.34
C THR A 110 14.24 -29.43 48.04
N ASN A 111 13.12 -28.81 47.67
CA ASN A 111 11.85 -29.49 47.42
C ASN A 111 11.71 -29.93 45.96
N GLN A 112 10.87 -30.93 45.73
CA GLN A 112 10.49 -31.37 44.39
C GLN A 112 9.32 -30.52 43.88
N HIS A 113 9.41 -30.06 42.64
CA HIS A 113 8.38 -29.26 41.98
C HIS A 113 7.94 -29.90 40.65
N ALA A 114 6.76 -29.55 40.17
CA ALA A 114 6.24 -30.03 38.90
C ALA A 114 5.55 -28.87 38.16
N ILE A 115 5.86 -28.69 36.88
CA ILE A 115 5.26 -27.65 36.04
C ILE A 115 4.71 -28.28 34.77
N VAL A 116 3.41 -28.10 34.52
CA VAL A 116 2.78 -28.40 33.23
C VAL A 116 2.40 -27.08 32.54
N THR A 117 2.87 -26.87 31.32
CA THR A 117 2.48 -25.70 30.52
C THR A 117 1.35 -26.04 29.54
N PHE A 118 0.29 -25.24 29.60
CA PHE A 118 -0.79 -25.18 28.61
C PHE A 118 -0.65 -23.92 27.72
N SER A 119 0.36 -23.10 27.99
CA SER A 119 0.62 -21.84 27.30
C SER A 119 1.17 -22.11 25.92
N LYS A 120 0.70 -21.37 24.91
CA LYS A 120 1.09 -21.55 23.51
C LYS A 120 1.87 -20.33 23.04
N GLY A 121 3.16 -20.50 22.75
CA GLY A 121 4.00 -19.42 22.21
C GLY A 121 5.45 -19.82 22.09
N PHE A 122 6.22 -18.96 21.44
CA PHE A 122 7.68 -19.05 21.41
C PHE A 122 8.29 -18.06 22.39
N LEU A 123 9.53 -18.32 22.81
CA LEU A 123 10.35 -17.32 23.48
C LEU A 123 10.57 -16.10 22.58
N SER A 124 10.72 -14.95 23.21
CA SER A 124 11.15 -13.70 22.55
C SER A 124 12.51 -13.87 21.87
N ALA A 125 12.82 -13.00 20.90
CA ALA A 125 14.14 -13.03 20.24
C ALA A 125 15.31 -12.81 21.22
N VAL A 126 15.08 -12.14 22.36
CA VAL A 126 16.07 -11.99 23.43
C VAL A 126 16.19 -13.30 24.20
N GLY A 127 15.07 -13.89 24.62
CA GLY A 127 15.02 -15.19 25.29
C GLY A 127 15.67 -16.30 24.49
N ARG A 128 15.34 -16.42 23.19
CA ARG A 128 15.94 -17.42 22.30
C ARG A 128 17.45 -17.30 22.23
N ARG A 129 18.00 -16.08 22.20
CA ARG A 129 19.45 -15.84 22.20
C ARG A 129 20.10 -16.11 23.55
N LYS A 130 19.45 -15.69 24.65
CA LYS A 130 19.93 -15.89 26.02
C LYS A 130 19.98 -17.37 26.39
N TYR A 131 18.93 -18.11 26.08
CA TYR A 131 18.77 -19.52 26.48
C TYR A 131 19.11 -20.52 25.38
N GLN A 132 19.31 -20.08 24.14
CA GLN A 132 19.62 -20.95 22.99
C GLN A 132 18.59 -22.08 22.80
N VAL A 133 17.31 -21.75 22.97
CA VAL A 133 16.14 -22.64 22.82
C VAL A 133 14.99 -21.83 22.22
N ALA A 134 13.97 -22.50 21.67
CA ALA A 134 12.85 -21.80 21.02
C ALA A 134 11.57 -21.86 21.86
N THR A 135 11.33 -22.99 22.51
CA THR A 135 10.04 -23.31 23.15
C THR A 135 10.04 -23.03 24.65
N PHE A 136 8.86 -22.88 25.25
CA PHE A 136 8.74 -22.62 26.68
C PHE A 136 9.14 -23.82 27.51
N SER A 137 8.82 -25.04 27.07
CA SER A 137 9.20 -26.24 27.80
C SER A 137 10.72 -26.40 27.88
N GLU A 138 11.45 -26.14 26.79
CA GLU A 138 12.92 -26.13 26.80
C GLU A 138 13.49 -25.02 27.70
N PHE A 139 12.88 -23.84 27.69
CA PHE A 139 13.29 -22.74 28.57
C PHE A 139 13.09 -23.06 30.05
N LEU A 140 11.96 -23.68 30.42
CA LEU A 140 11.72 -24.12 31.79
C LEU A 140 12.77 -25.12 32.23
N VAL A 141 13.05 -26.15 31.43
CA VAL A 141 14.08 -27.15 31.72
C VAL A 141 15.44 -26.50 31.90
N LYS A 142 15.89 -25.66 30.95
CA LYS A 142 17.20 -24.98 31.05
C LYS A 142 17.29 -24.06 32.26
N THR A 143 16.21 -23.35 32.58
CA THR A 143 16.22 -22.41 33.70
C THR A 143 16.19 -23.16 35.03
N MET A 144 15.43 -24.25 35.14
CA MET A 144 15.45 -25.11 36.33
C MET A 144 16.83 -25.74 36.56
N GLU A 145 17.46 -26.25 35.50
CA GLU A 145 18.83 -26.77 35.55
C GLU A 145 19.83 -25.70 36.03
N ALA A 146 19.75 -24.48 35.45
CA ALA A 146 20.64 -23.38 35.80
C ALA A 146 20.50 -22.93 37.26
N TYR A 147 19.29 -22.99 37.82
CA TYR A 147 19.00 -22.65 39.22
C TYR A 147 19.08 -23.85 40.18
N GLN A 148 19.46 -25.03 39.68
CA GLN A 148 19.55 -26.29 40.44
C GLN A 148 18.25 -26.64 41.17
N LEU A 149 17.11 -26.34 40.53
CA LEU A 149 15.79 -26.72 41.03
C LEU A 149 15.51 -28.18 40.70
N LYS A 150 14.98 -28.92 41.67
CA LYS A 150 14.44 -30.27 41.42
C LYS A 150 13.01 -30.12 40.91
N ALA A 151 12.86 -30.09 39.59
CA ALA A 151 11.57 -29.81 38.97
C ALA A 151 11.35 -30.61 37.68
N HIS A 152 10.12 -31.08 37.52
CA HIS A 152 9.67 -31.89 36.39
C HIS A 152 8.80 -31.06 35.45
N VAL A 153 9.00 -31.21 34.14
CA VAL A 153 8.31 -30.39 33.13
C VAL A 153 7.44 -31.26 32.23
N ALA A 154 6.21 -30.80 32.00
CA ALA A 154 5.31 -31.32 30.99
C ALA A 154 4.69 -30.20 30.15
N VAL A 155 4.16 -30.56 28.99
CA VAL A 155 3.40 -29.68 28.11
C VAL A 155 2.12 -30.37 27.66
N ALA A 156 1.02 -29.63 27.63
CA ALA A 156 -0.28 -30.14 27.22
C ALA A 156 -0.89 -29.25 26.12
N THR A 157 -1.20 -29.85 24.98
CA THR A 157 -1.99 -29.19 23.92
C THR A 157 -2.76 -30.20 23.09
N GLY A 158 -3.82 -29.76 22.43
CA GLY A 158 -4.63 -30.59 21.54
C GLY A 158 -5.99 -29.93 21.27
N PRO A 159 -6.90 -30.61 20.57
CA PRO A 159 -8.27 -30.16 20.33
C PRO A 159 -9.00 -29.85 21.63
N SER A 160 -9.00 -28.56 22.01
CA SER A 160 -9.48 -28.08 23.30
C SER A 160 -10.07 -26.67 23.16
N LEU A 161 -11.03 -26.51 22.24
CA LEU A 161 -11.70 -25.23 22.07
C LEU A 161 -12.36 -24.82 23.39
N LEU A 162 -12.15 -23.56 23.79
CA LEU A 162 -12.66 -23.05 25.07
C LEU A 162 -14.17 -23.23 25.21
N ALA A 163 -14.93 -23.06 24.11
CA ALA A 163 -16.38 -23.25 24.10
C ALA A 163 -16.79 -24.71 24.36
N ASP A 164 -16.04 -25.68 23.81
CA ASP A 164 -16.27 -27.11 24.04
C ASP A 164 -15.93 -27.47 25.49
N LEU A 165 -14.79 -26.98 25.99
CA LEU A 165 -14.35 -27.22 27.36
C LEU A 165 -15.34 -26.63 28.37
N HIS A 166 -15.79 -25.39 28.16
CA HIS A 166 -16.77 -24.70 29.00
C HIS A 166 -18.13 -25.41 29.00
N ALA A 167 -18.55 -25.95 27.85
CA ALA A 167 -19.78 -26.71 27.71
C ALA A 167 -19.67 -28.19 28.16
N GLY A 168 -18.52 -28.63 28.70
CA GLY A 168 -18.29 -30.01 29.14
C GLY A 168 -18.28 -31.03 28.01
N ARG A 169 -17.97 -30.61 26.77
CA ARG A 169 -17.85 -31.50 25.61
C ARG A 169 -16.47 -32.16 25.56
N HIS A 170 -16.37 -33.25 24.81
CA HIS A 170 -15.13 -34.01 24.68
C HIS A 170 -13.98 -33.17 24.11
N CYS A 171 -12.90 -33.09 24.87
CA CYS A 171 -11.65 -32.44 24.49
C CYS A 171 -10.51 -33.46 24.54
N PHE A 172 -9.54 -33.29 23.65
CA PHE A 172 -8.44 -34.22 23.48
C PHE A 172 -7.11 -33.47 23.66
N PHE A 173 -6.24 -33.97 24.52
CA PHE A 173 -4.92 -33.42 24.78
C PHE A 173 -3.84 -34.44 24.45
N ALA A 174 -2.76 -33.97 23.84
CA ALA A 174 -1.46 -34.62 23.88
C ALA A 174 -0.67 -34.07 25.07
N LEU A 175 0.00 -34.96 25.81
CA LEU A 175 0.76 -34.67 27.02
C LEU A 175 2.22 -35.06 26.82
N GLY A 176 3.04 -34.05 26.54
CA GLY A 176 4.47 -34.16 26.37
C GLY A 176 5.21 -34.15 27.70
N SER A 177 6.01 -35.16 28.00
CA SER A 177 7.03 -35.11 29.07
C SER A 177 8.11 -36.16 28.82
N LYS A 178 9.33 -35.93 29.33
CA LYS A 178 10.38 -36.96 29.33
C LYS A 178 10.06 -38.10 30.30
N GLU A 179 9.21 -37.85 31.30
CA GLU A 179 8.99 -38.71 32.45
C GLU A 179 7.55 -39.24 32.49
N ALA A 180 7.40 -40.57 32.55
CA ALA A 180 6.08 -41.21 32.56
C ALA A 180 5.30 -40.94 33.87
N GLU A 181 6.02 -40.73 34.98
CA GLU A 181 5.43 -40.33 36.26
C GLU A 181 4.76 -38.97 36.14
N MET A 182 5.39 -38.01 35.47
CA MET A 182 4.85 -36.67 35.27
C MET A 182 3.57 -36.73 34.42
N GLN A 183 3.56 -37.58 33.39
CA GLN A 183 2.38 -37.78 32.55
C GLN A 183 1.21 -38.35 33.37
N THR A 184 1.48 -39.37 34.18
CA THR A 184 0.46 -40.01 35.03
C THR A 184 -0.07 -39.04 36.09
N LEU A 185 0.81 -38.22 36.68
CA LEU A 185 0.42 -37.19 37.64
C LEU A 185 -0.53 -36.16 37.01
N VAL A 186 -0.19 -35.62 35.83
CA VAL A 186 -1.01 -34.60 35.16
C VAL A 186 -2.36 -35.18 34.75
N GLU A 187 -2.41 -36.40 34.21
CA GLU A 187 -3.67 -37.07 33.86
C GLU A 187 -4.59 -37.23 35.07
N LYS A 188 -4.05 -37.64 36.22
CA LYS A 188 -4.81 -37.78 37.47
C LYS A 188 -5.30 -36.42 37.99
N LEU A 189 -4.46 -35.40 37.96
CA LEU A 189 -4.80 -34.06 38.47
C LEU A 189 -5.84 -33.35 37.62
N PHE A 190 -5.89 -33.63 36.32
CA PHE A 190 -6.86 -33.07 35.38
C PHE A 190 -7.84 -34.13 34.86
N GLU A 191 -8.12 -35.15 35.67
CA GLU A 191 -9.09 -36.18 35.32
C GLU A 191 -10.49 -35.59 35.25
N ALA A 192 -11.20 -35.85 34.15
CA ALA A 192 -12.60 -35.52 33.96
C ALA A 192 -13.21 -36.40 32.86
N PRO A 193 -14.52 -36.71 32.91
CA PRO A 193 -15.15 -37.64 31.96
C PRO A 193 -15.06 -37.26 30.48
N HIS A 194 -14.87 -35.97 30.19
CA HIS A 194 -14.82 -35.42 28.84
C HIS A 194 -13.38 -35.08 28.40
N LEU A 195 -12.36 -35.34 29.22
CA LEU A 195 -10.98 -35.05 28.90
C LEU A 195 -10.20 -36.32 28.59
N HIS A 196 -9.63 -36.36 27.39
CA HIS A 196 -8.89 -37.51 26.89
C HIS A 196 -7.43 -37.15 26.69
N TRP A 197 -6.52 -37.97 27.22
CA TRP A 197 -5.08 -37.72 27.19
C TRP A 197 -4.37 -38.71 26.26
N GLU A 198 -3.31 -38.25 25.60
CA GLU A 198 -2.40 -39.08 24.81
C GLU A 198 -0.97 -38.70 25.18
N ARG A 199 -0.22 -39.68 25.71
CA ARG A 199 1.13 -39.45 26.22
C ARG A 199 2.14 -39.38 25.08
N SER A 200 3.05 -38.42 25.15
CA SER A 200 4.17 -38.30 24.21
C SER A 200 5.48 -38.00 24.94
N LYS A 201 6.58 -38.62 24.50
CA LYS A 201 7.93 -38.27 24.94
C LYS A 201 8.52 -37.08 24.20
N ASP A 202 7.79 -36.54 23.23
CA ASP A 202 8.20 -35.42 22.39
C ASP A 202 7.54 -34.12 22.85
N MET A 203 8.10 -33.52 23.91
CA MET A 203 7.62 -32.24 24.44
C MET A 203 7.61 -31.14 23.38
N VAL A 204 8.70 -31.04 22.61
CA VAL A 204 8.84 -30.03 21.56
C VAL A 204 7.76 -30.21 20.50
N GLY A 205 7.54 -31.42 19.99
CA GLY A 205 6.49 -31.66 19.00
C GLY A 205 5.06 -31.45 19.52
N VAL A 206 4.81 -31.77 20.79
CA VAL A 206 3.54 -31.44 21.42
C VAL A 206 3.36 -29.93 21.41
N GLU A 207 4.33 -29.17 21.94
CA GLU A 207 4.25 -27.70 22.03
C GLU A 207 4.11 -27.03 20.65
N LEU A 208 4.95 -27.40 19.68
CA LEU A 208 4.96 -26.80 18.34
C LEU A 208 3.66 -27.04 17.58
N GLY A 209 3.02 -28.21 17.73
CA GLY A 209 1.72 -28.46 17.11
C GLY A 209 0.66 -27.45 17.53
N GLY A 210 0.62 -27.12 18.83
CA GLY A 210 -0.31 -26.13 19.38
C GLY A 210 -0.03 -24.69 18.92
N ILE A 211 1.24 -24.37 18.62
CA ILE A 211 1.66 -23.02 18.21
C ILE A 211 1.44 -22.82 16.70
N LEU A 212 1.97 -23.73 15.89
CA LEU A 212 2.10 -23.55 14.44
C LEU A 212 0.77 -23.73 13.69
N LYS A 213 -0.26 -24.31 14.32
CA LYS A 213 -1.61 -24.39 13.75
C LYS A 213 -2.28 -23.02 13.56
N ASN A 214 -1.92 -22.02 14.37
CA ASN A 214 -2.68 -20.78 14.49
C ASN A 214 -2.69 -19.96 13.17
N PRO A 215 -1.56 -19.78 12.47
CA PRO A 215 -1.53 -19.22 11.12
C PRO A 215 -2.50 -19.90 10.15
N VAL A 216 -2.53 -21.23 10.13
CA VAL A 216 -3.38 -22.00 9.21
C VAL A 216 -4.87 -21.83 9.55
N ALA A 217 -5.22 -21.72 10.83
CA ALA A 217 -6.59 -21.41 11.23
C ALA A 217 -7.03 -20.01 10.74
N ILE A 218 -6.15 -19.00 10.76
CA ILE A 218 -6.42 -17.67 10.20
C ILE A 218 -6.64 -17.78 8.67
N ILE A 219 -5.76 -18.49 7.97
CA ILE A 219 -5.87 -18.73 6.51
C ILE A 219 -7.22 -19.39 6.19
N SER A 220 -7.62 -20.40 6.96
CA SER A 220 -8.92 -21.07 6.78
C SER A 220 -10.08 -20.08 6.92
N GLY A 221 -10.05 -19.19 7.90
CA GLY A 221 -11.06 -18.14 8.07
C GLY A 221 -11.08 -17.14 6.91
N MET A 222 -9.90 -16.74 6.42
CA MET A 222 -9.80 -15.83 5.28
C MET A 222 -10.31 -16.48 3.98
N SER A 223 -10.07 -17.78 3.81
CA SER A 223 -10.47 -18.53 2.61
C SER A 223 -11.97 -18.53 2.36
N ASP A 224 -12.79 -18.34 3.40
CA ASP A 224 -14.25 -18.24 3.29
C ASP A 224 -14.74 -17.03 2.48
N PHE A 225 -13.88 -16.02 2.28
CA PHE A 225 -14.20 -14.75 1.62
C PHE A 225 -13.41 -14.54 0.33
N LEU A 226 -12.60 -15.51 -0.09
CA LEU A 226 -11.90 -15.45 -1.37
C LEU A 226 -12.90 -15.65 -2.51
N PRO A 227 -12.79 -14.89 -3.61
CA PRO A 227 -13.65 -15.06 -4.78
C PRO A 227 -13.46 -16.45 -5.37
N ASP A 228 -14.56 -17.09 -5.78
CA ASP A 228 -14.58 -18.43 -6.38
C ASP A 228 -13.95 -19.54 -5.49
N ALA A 229 -13.83 -19.29 -4.18
CA ALA A 229 -13.29 -20.25 -3.22
C ALA A 229 -14.35 -21.23 -2.71
N GLY A 230 -14.16 -22.51 -3.03
CA GLY A 230 -14.93 -23.62 -2.46
C GLY A 230 -14.19 -24.40 -1.38
N SER A 231 -14.85 -25.42 -0.83
CA SER A 231 -14.28 -26.32 0.18
C SER A 231 -12.95 -26.97 -0.26
N SER A 232 -12.78 -27.23 -1.55
CA SER A 232 -11.55 -27.82 -2.12
C SER A 232 -10.33 -26.90 -1.98
N LEU A 233 -10.49 -25.60 -2.27
CA LEU A 233 -9.40 -24.61 -2.10
C LEU A 233 -8.98 -24.51 -0.63
N LYS A 234 -9.96 -24.45 0.27
CA LYS A 234 -9.70 -24.45 1.71
C LYS A 234 -8.95 -25.71 2.15
N GLY A 235 -9.37 -26.88 1.66
CA GLY A 235 -8.68 -28.15 1.94
C GLY A 235 -7.21 -28.11 1.51
N GLU A 236 -6.93 -27.61 0.31
CA GLU A 236 -5.57 -27.45 -0.19
C GLU A 236 -4.73 -26.45 0.64
N LEU A 237 -5.30 -25.30 1.01
CA LEU A 237 -4.62 -24.33 1.89
C LEU A 237 -4.28 -24.92 3.26
N VAL A 238 -5.20 -25.69 3.85
CA VAL A 238 -4.98 -26.38 5.13
C VAL A 238 -3.89 -27.44 4.99
N ALA A 239 -3.91 -28.24 3.92
CA ALA A 239 -2.88 -29.26 3.66
C ALA A 239 -1.48 -28.64 3.48
N ARG A 240 -1.36 -27.57 2.70
CA ARG A 240 -0.08 -26.85 2.53
C ARG A 240 0.39 -26.19 3.82
N GLY A 241 -0.52 -25.59 4.57
CA GLY A 241 -0.23 -25.05 5.89
C GLY A 241 0.31 -26.12 6.82
N PHE A 242 -0.29 -27.30 6.83
CA PHE A 242 0.21 -28.43 7.62
C PHE A 242 1.61 -28.89 7.18
N ASN A 243 1.91 -28.93 5.88
CA ASN A 243 3.27 -29.23 5.41
C ASN A 243 4.31 -28.21 5.90
N GLU A 244 3.95 -26.93 6.00
CA GLU A 244 4.83 -25.89 6.58
C GLU A 244 5.01 -26.06 8.08
N ILE A 245 3.95 -26.45 8.82
CA ILE A 245 4.04 -26.88 10.22
C ILE A 245 5.04 -28.02 10.38
N MET A 246 4.94 -29.05 9.54
CA MET A 246 5.83 -30.22 9.58
C MET A 246 7.29 -29.83 9.32
N ARG A 247 7.55 -28.98 8.33
CA ARG A 247 8.90 -28.53 7.96
C ARG A 247 9.55 -27.72 9.07
N LEU A 248 8.86 -26.70 9.60
CA LEU A 248 9.41 -25.91 10.70
C LEU A 248 9.52 -26.72 11.98
N GLY A 249 8.51 -27.54 12.28
CA GLY A 249 8.49 -28.40 13.47
C GLY A 249 9.67 -29.36 13.50
N THR A 250 9.93 -30.06 12.40
CA THR A 250 11.07 -30.98 12.27
C THR A 250 12.41 -30.25 12.40
N ALA A 251 12.53 -29.05 11.81
CA ALA A 251 13.74 -28.24 11.93
C ALA A 251 13.99 -27.72 13.36
N LEU A 252 12.96 -27.68 14.19
CA LEU A 252 13.03 -27.36 15.62
C LEU A 252 13.15 -28.60 16.52
N GLY A 253 13.22 -29.80 15.95
CA GLY A 253 13.43 -31.05 16.68
C GLY A 253 12.16 -31.79 17.08
N ALA A 254 10.98 -31.39 16.59
CA ALA A 254 9.76 -32.18 16.75
C ALA A 254 9.81 -33.46 15.93
N ARG A 255 9.18 -34.51 16.44
CA ARG A 255 8.95 -35.75 15.71
C ARG A 255 7.75 -35.60 14.79
N PRO A 256 7.86 -36.00 13.51
CA PRO A 256 6.75 -35.97 12.56
C PRO A 256 5.48 -36.65 13.07
N GLU A 257 5.60 -37.78 13.77
CA GLU A 257 4.48 -38.57 14.28
C GLU A 257 3.66 -37.78 15.31
N THR A 258 4.33 -37.01 16.17
CA THR A 258 3.67 -36.15 17.16
C THR A 258 2.83 -35.07 16.49
N LEU A 259 3.37 -34.44 15.44
CA LEU A 259 2.68 -33.40 14.68
C LEU A 259 1.50 -33.95 13.85
N MET A 260 1.59 -35.19 13.37
CA MET A 260 0.47 -35.90 12.75
C MET A 260 -0.62 -36.32 13.75
N GLY A 261 -0.30 -36.36 15.05
CA GLY A 261 -1.20 -36.74 16.13
C GLY A 261 -2.10 -35.61 16.65
N ARG A 262 -2.50 -35.73 17.93
CA ARG A 262 -3.44 -34.80 18.57
C ARG A 262 -2.93 -33.36 18.62
N SER A 263 -1.66 -33.13 18.93
CA SER A 263 -1.13 -31.78 19.16
C SER A 263 -1.07 -30.94 17.89
N GLY A 264 -0.87 -31.56 16.71
CA GLY A 264 -0.72 -30.86 15.43
C GLY A 264 -1.96 -30.99 14.55
N LEU A 265 -2.10 -32.09 13.82
CA LEU A 265 -3.14 -32.26 12.79
C LEU A 265 -4.56 -32.18 13.35
N SER A 266 -4.83 -32.86 14.46
CA SER A 266 -6.18 -32.87 15.06
C SER A 266 -6.55 -31.49 15.61
N ASP A 267 -5.65 -30.83 16.36
CA ASP A 267 -5.89 -29.49 16.89
C ASP A 267 -6.02 -28.44 15.77
N LEU A 268 -5.24 -28.60 14.68
CA LEU A 268 -5.40 -27.82 13.47
C LEU A 268 -6.80 -28.00 12.87
N ALA A 269 -7.25 -29.23 12.65
CA ALA A 269 -8.56 -29.50 12.08
C ALA A 269 -9.69 -28.87 12.92
N ALA A 270 -9.66 -29.05 14.24
CA ALA A 270 -10.63 -28.43 15.15
C ALA A 270 -10.67 -26.90 15.01
N ASN A 271 -9.52 -26.26 14.81
CA ASN A 271 -9.44 -24.79 14.70
C ASN A 271 -9.73 -24.28 13.29
N ALA A 272 -9.34 -25.01 12.26
CA ALA A 272 -9.55 -24.62 10.87
C ALA A 272 -11.02 -24.74 10.45
N PHE A 273 -11.78 -25.66 11.03
CA PHE A 273 -13.16 -25.93 10.63
C PHE A 273 -14.23 -25.40 11.61
N SER A 274 -13.91 -25.20 12.88
CA SER A 274 -14.91 -24.73 13.87
C SER A 274 -15.15 -23.22 13.81
N PRO A 275 -16.41 -22.75 13.83
CA PRO A 275 -16.74 -21.34 14.00
C PRO A 275 -16.31 -20.79 15.38
N ASP A 276 -16.16 -21.66 16.37
CA ASP A 276 -15.74 -21.28 17.73
C ASP A 276 -14.23 -21.04 17.84
N SER A 277 -13.47 -21.27 16.76
CA SER A 277 -12.05 -20.93 16.73
C SER A 277 -11.84 -19.42 16.59
N ARG A 278 -11.22 -18.82 17.61
CA ARG A 278 -10.87 -17.39 17.63
C ARG A 278 -9.98 -16.97 16.46
N ASN A 279 -8.99 -17.79 16.09
CA ASN A 279 -8.07 -17.48 14.99
C ASN A 279 -8.76 -17.53 13.63
N ARG A 280 -9.65 -18.51 13.42
CA ARG A 280 -10.48 -18.57 12.21
C ARG A 280 -11.44 -17.39 12.13
N SER A 281 -12.13 -17.07 13.23
CA SER A 281 -13.03 -15.92 13.30
C SER A 281 -12.30 -14.59 13.07
N TYR A 282 -11.06 -14.45 13.54
CA TYR A 282 -10.20 -13.32 13.20
C TYR A 282 -9.96 -13.21 11.69
N GLY A 283 -9.54 -14.31 11.03
CA GLY A 283 -9.33 -14.33 9.58
C GLY A 283 -10.57 -13.93 8.77
N ARG A 284 -11.75 -14.40 9.20
CA ARG A 284 -13.05 -14.01 8.62
C ARG A 284 -13.32 -12.50 8.74
N ARG A 285 -13.28 -11.97 9.98
CA ARG A 285 -13.53 -10.54 10.24
C ARG A 285 -12.53 -9.64 9.54
N PHE A 286 -11.28 -10.08 9.45
CA PHE A 286 -10.25 -9.37 8.71
C PHE A 286 -10.63 -9.20 7.24
N MET A 287 -11.17 -10.23 6.60
CA MET A 287 -11.65 -10.16 5.21
C MET A 287 -12.89 -9.29 5.05
N GLU A 288 -13.87 -9.42 5.95
CA GLU A 288 -15.09 -8.59 5.94
C GLU A 288 -14.75 -7.09 5.98
N ARG A 289 -13.86 -6.71 6.90
CA ARG A 289 -13.43 -5.32 7.06
C ARG A 289 -12.59 -4.79 5.87
N ILE A 290 -11.84 -5.66 5.17
CA ILE A 290 -11.18 -5.28 3.90
C ILE A 290 -12.23 -4.97 2.84
N GLN A 291 -13.21 -5.85 2.68
CA GLN A 291 -14.22 -5.75 1.62
C GLN A 291 -15.13 -4.53 1.84
N SER A 292 -15.45 -4.19 3.09
CA SER A 292 -16.23 -3.00 3.43
C SER A 292 -15.44 -1.68 3.32
N GLY A 293 -14.10 -1.75 3.18
CA GLY A 293 -13.23 -0.58 3.17
C GLY A 293 -13.04 0.09 4.54
N GLU A 294 -13.38 -0.61 5.62
CA GLU A 294 -13.24 -0.13 7.01
C GLU A 294 -11.80 -0.14 7.52
N ILE A 295 -10.90 -0.91 6.89
CA ILE A 295 -9.47 -0.96 7.24
C ILE A 295 -8.64 -0.13 6.26
N GLU A 296 -8.86 1.18 6.23
CA GLU A 296 -7.82 2.10 5.73
C GLU A 296 -6.97 2.55 6.92
N PRO A 297 -5.73 2.04 7.09
CA PRO A 297 -4.87 2.52 8.16
C PRO A 297 -4.66 4.03 8.00
N ASP A 298 -4.73 4.76 9.10
CA ASP A 298 -4.47 6.21 9.09
C ASP A 298 -2.99 6.52 8.77
N PHE A 299 -2.62 7.79 8.71
CA PHE A 299 -1.24 8.16 8.36
C PHE A 299 -0.18 7.59 9.34
N LEU A 300 -0.48 7.54 10.65
CA LEU A 300 0.43 7.02 11.68
C LEU A 300 0.48 5.48 11.64
N GLU A 301 -0.66 4.85 11.42
CA GLU A 301 -0.78 3.40 11.25
C GLU A 301 -0.09 2.92 9.97
N ARG A 302 -0.12 3.71 8.88
CA ARG A 302 0.65 3.42 7.66
C ARG A 302 2.16 3.55 7.87
N ILE A 303 2.60 4.49 8.72
CA ILE A 303 4.00 4.62 9.10
C ILE A 303 4.43 3.44 9.97
N GLU A 304 3.59 3.05 10.93
CA GLU A 304 3.85 1.91 11.83
C GLU A 304 3.89 0.58 11.06
N LEU A 305 2.96 0.37 10.12
CA LEU A 305 2.92 -0.79 9.22
C LEU A 305 4.15 -0.87 8.30
N LEU A 306 4.73 0.28 7.95
CA LEU A 306 5.94 0.38 7.12
C LEU A 306 7.23 0.12 7.92
N LEU A 307 7.34 0.67 9.14
CA LEU A 307 8.54 0.56 9.97
C LEU A 307 8.58 -0.72 10.82
N PHE A 308 7.42 -1.17 11.28
CA PHE A 308 7.26 -2.28 12.22
C PHE A 308 6.01 -3.11 11.87
N PRO A 309 6.00 -3.81 10.72
CA PRO A 309 4.84 -4.59 10.25
C PRO A 309 4.36 -5.62 11.29
N GLY A 310 5.29 -6.23 12.03
CA GLY A 310 4.97 -7.06 13.18
C GLY A 310 4.17 -6.29 14.23
N ARG A 311 4.70 -5.17 14.75
CA ARG A 311 4.02 -4.33 15.75
C ARG A 311 2.65 -3.81 15.29
N PHE A 312 2.51 -3.49 14.01
CA PHE A 312 1.21 -3.08 13.45
C PHE A 312 0.19 -4.22 13.52
N ILE A 313 0.54 -5.42 13.05
CA ILE A 313 -0.33 -6.60 13.17
C ILE A 313 -0.66 -6.86 14.63
N GLU A 314 0.32 -6.74 15.53
CA GLU A 314 0.08 -6.88 16.96
C GLU A 314 -0.94 -5.86 17.46
N LYS A 315 -0.78 -4.58 17.13
CA LYS A 315 -1.67 -3.49 17.54
C LYS A 315 -3.08 -3.66 16.99
N GLU A 316 -3.23 -4.05 15.72
CA GLU A 316 -4.55 -4.30 15.11
C GLU A 316 -5.25 -5.48 15.80
N VAL A 317 -4.49 -6.52 16.13
CA VAL A 317 -4.97 -7.65 16.93
C VAL A 317 -5.37 -7.19 18.35
N HIS A 318 -4.64 -6.27 18.98
CA HIS A 318 -5.00 -5.73 20.31
C HIS A 318 -6.24 -4.84 20.30
N GLN A 319 -6.46 -4.10 19.22
CA GLN A 319 -7.65 -3.25 19.07
C GLN A 319 -8.92 -4.08 18.82
N SER A 320 -8.78 -5.29 18.28
CA SER A 320 -9.88 -6.25 18.27
C SER A 320 -10.15 -6.68 19.71
N ARG A 321 -11.40 -6.52 20.19
CA ARG A 321 -11.81 -6.74 21.59
C ARG A 321 -11.66 -8.19 22.11
N GLU A 322 -11.01 -9.07 21.34
CA GLU A 322 -10.73 -10.45 21.68
C GLU A 322 -9.20 -10.63 21.61
N LEU A 323 -8.53 -10.93 22.74
CA LEU A 323 -7.10 -11.26 22.72
C LEU A 323 -6.86 -12.45 21.77
N HIS A 324 -6.19 -12.20 20.64
CA HIS A 324 -5.84 -13.23 19.66
C HIS A 324 -4.33 -13.51 19.68
N GLU A 325 -3.95 -14.69 20.14
CA GLU A 325 -2.54 -15.13 20.12
C GLU A 325 -2.02 -15.41 18.70
N GLY A 326 -2.90 -15.67 17.72
CA GLY A 326 -2.53 -16.11 16.37
C GLY A 326 -1.85 -15.05 15.49
N GLY A 327 -2.28 -13.79 15.52
CA GLY A 327 -1.65 -12.72 14.71
C GLY A 327 -0.29 -12.27 15.27
N LEU A 328 -0.06 -12.49 16.56
CA LEU A 328 1.24 -12.32 17.24
C LEU A 328 2.23 -13.44 16.91
N THR A 329 1.73 -14.63 16.55
CA THR A 329 2.55 -15.82 16.34
C THR A 329 3.24 -15.80 14.98
N ILE A 330 2.61 -15.24 13.93
CA ILE A 330 3.12 -15.35 12.55
C ILE A 330 4.47 -14.64 12.33
N SER A 331 4.69 -13.45 12.91
CA SER A 331 5.97 -12.75 12.82
C SER A 331 7.09 -13.55 13.49
N THR A 332 6.83 -14.03 14.70
CA THR A 332 7.78 -14.84 15.47
C THR A 332 8.10 -16.16 14.76
N VAL A 333 7.09 -16.80 14.15
CA VAL A 333 7.26 -18.02 13.34
C VAL A 333 8.18 -17.76 12.15
N LEU A 334 7.98 -16.67 11.41
CA LEU A 334 8.83 -16.33 10.26
C LEU A 334 10.26 -15.96 10.68
N ASP A 335 10.44 -15.28 11.82
CA ASP A 335 11.77 -14.99 12.36
C ASP A 335 12.52 -16.28 12.71
N ILE A 336 11.84 -17.23 13.39
CA ILE A 336 12.43 -18.53 13.75
C ILE A 336 12.71 -19.36 12.49
N ALA A 337 11.80 -19.35 11.52
CA ALA A 337 12.01 -20.04 10.25
C ALA A 337 13.25 -19.52 9.53
N LYS A 338 13.46 -18.20 9.54
CA LYS A 338 14.68 -17.57 9.03
C LYS A 338 15.93 -17.96 9.82
N GLU A 339 15.86 -17.98 11.16
CA GLU A 339 16.95 -18.46 12.03
C GLU A 339 17.33 -19.92 11.72
N LYS A 340 16.35 -20.75 11.34
CA LYS A 340 16.52 -22.17 11.01
C LYS A 340 16.70 -22.45 9.51
N ASN A 341 16.76 -21.41 8.68
CA ASN A 341 16.84 -21.51 7.22
C ASN A 341 15.75 -22.41 6.59
N VAL A 342 14.51 -22.28 7.09
CA VAL A 342 13.32 -22.98 6.58
C VAL A 342 12.43 -21.98 5.87
N GLU A 343 12.11 -22.24 4.61
CA GLU A 343 11.17 -21.39 3.87
C GLU A 343 9.73 -21.71 4.27
N LEU A 344 8.89 -20.72 4.55
CA LEU A 344 7.46 -20.93 4.82
C LEU A 344 6.62 -20.05 3.88
N PRO A 345 6.50 -20.42 2.59
CA PRO A 345 5.86 -19.57 1.58
C PRO A 345 4.43 -19.16 1.92
N LEU A 346 3.58 -20.08 2.36
CA LEU A 346 2.18 -19.81 2.69
C LEU A 346 2.06 -18.92 3.94
N PHE A 347 2.90 -19.15 4.95
CA PHE A 347 2.94 -18.30 6.14
C PHE A 347 3.48 -16.90 5.82
N GLN A 348 4.43 -16.80 4.88
CA GLN A 348 4.92 -15.52 4.37
C GLN A 348 3.81 -14.77 3.62
N THR A 349 3.05 -15.46 2.76
CA THR A 349 1.87 -14.90 2.07
C THR A 349 0.83 -14.41 3.08
N LEU A 350 0.53 -15.19 4.13
CA LEU A 350 -0.36 -14.75 5.21
C LEU A 350 0.15 -13.47 5.87
N PHE A 351 1.44 -13.42 6.24
CA PHE A 351 2.04 -12.23 6.84
C PHE A 351 1.96 -11.01 5.91
N ASP A 352 2.20 -11.20 4.62
CA ASP A 352 2.14 -10.14 3.63
C ASP A 352 0.69 -9.65 3.40
N ILE A 353 -0.31 -10.52 3.48
CA ILE A 353 -1.72 -10.11 3.42
C ILE A 353 -2.13 -9.36 4.71
N LEU A 354 -1.76 -9.88 5.88
CA LEU A 354 -2.03 -9.24 7.18
C LEU A 354 -1.37 -7.85 7.26
N SER A 355 -0.16 -7.71 6.70
CA SER A 355 0.56 -6.44 6.59
C SER A 355 0.21 -5.62 5.36
N ARG A 356 -0.88 -5.94 4.63
CA ARG A 356 -1.38 -5.18 3.47
C ARG A 356 -0.40 -5.05 2.29
N ARG A 357 0.62 -5.90 2.23
CA ARG A 357 1.61 -5.97 1.15
C ARG A 357 1.10 -6.75 -0.04
N GLN A 358 0.26 -7.75 0.19
CA GLN A 358 -0.38 -8.56 -0.84
C GLN A 358 -1.91 -8.56 -0.69
N SER A 359 -2.61 -8.81 -1.80
CA SER A 359 -4.06 -9.01 -1.77
C SER A 359 -4.39 -10.43 -1.30
N PRO A 360 -5.57 -10.67 -0.72
CA PRO A 360 -5.98 -12.02 -0.32
C PRO A 360 -5.96 -13.06 -1.45
N ASN A 361 -6.09 -12.64 -2.72
CA ASN A 361 -6.01 -13.53 -3.88
C ASN A 361 -4.64 -14.20 -4.04
N ALA A 362 -3.59 -13.69 -3.39
CA ALA A 362 -2.27 -14.30 -3.40
C ALA A 362 -2.26 -15.75 -2.90
N PHE A 363 -3.21 -16.13 -2.03
CA PHE A 363 -3.40 -17.53 -1.65
C PHE A 363 -3.78 -18.42 -2.84
N VAL A 364 -4.62 -17.93 -3.75
CA VAL A 364 -5.06 -18.67 -4.95
C VAL A 364 -3.94 -18.71 -6.00
N ASP A 365 -3.27 -17.58 -6.20
CA ASP A 365 -2.15 -17.45 -7.16
C ASP A 365 -1.03 -18.44 -6.80
N GLN A 366 -0.68 -18.53 -5.52
CA GLN A 366 0.34 -19.45 -5.01
C GLN A 366 -0.03 -20.94 -5.17
N LEU A 367 -1.32 -21.27 -5.13
CA LEU A 367 -1.79 -22.66 -5.22
C LEU A 367 -1.91 -23.16 -6.65
N THR A 368 -2.48 -22.35 -7.54
CA THR A 368 -2.85 -22.77 -8.90
C THR A 368 -1.68 -22.75 -9.87
N GLY A 369 -0.57 -22.08 -9.52
CA GLY A 369 0.54 -21.85 -10.45
C GLY A 369 0.16 -20.99 -11.66
N MET A 370 -1.11 -20.58 -11.75
CA MET A 370 -1.56 -19.52 -12.63
C MET A 370 -1.06 -18.22 -12.01
N ASN A 371 -0.07 -17.61 -12.65
CA ASN A 371 0.02 -16.16 -12.63
C ASN A 371 -1.23 -15.64 -13.33
N THR A 372 -2.37 -15.61 -12.63
CA THR A 372 -3.29 -14.51 -12.79
C THR A 372 -2.46 -13.29 -12.45
N ASP A 373 -1.91 -12.64 -13.48
CA ASP A 373 -1.08 -11.44 -13.39
C ASP A 373 -1.88 -10.30 -12.72
N THR A 374 -2.02 -10.42 -11.41
CA THR A 374 -2.05 -9.34 -10.43
C THR A 374 -0.87 -9.56 -9.48
N ALA A 375 0.28 -9.97 -10.03
CA ALA A 375 1.54 -9.64 -9.40
C ALA A 375 1.56 -8.12 -9.22
N ILE A 376 1.34 -7.66 -7.99
CA ILE A 376 1.79 -6.33 -7.62
C ILE A 376 3.31 -6.44 -7.57
N PRO A 377 4.09 -5.81 -8.47
CA PRO A 377 5.53 -5.86 -8.34
C PRO A 377 5.88 -5.01 -7.11
N VAL A 378 6.04 -5.66 -5.96
CA VAL A 378 6.76 -5.11 -4.81
C VAL A 378 8.23 -5.40 -5.03
N THR A 379 8.78 -4.69 -5.98
CA THR A 379 10.18 -4.33 -5.93
C THR A 379 10.44 -3.66 -4.60
N LYS A 380 11.45 -4.17 -3.89
CA LYS A 380 11.94 -3.66 -2.61
C LYS A 380 11.82 -2.14 -2.66
N LYS A 381 10.99 -1.55 -1.78
CA LYS A 381 11.18 -0.14 -1.43
C LYS A 381 12.61 -0.05 -0.89
N ARG A 382 13.56 0.28 -1.76
CA ARG A 382 14.72 1.06 -1.33
C ARG A 382 14.12 2.19 -0.51
N ALA A 383 14.64 2.35 0.70
CA ALA A 383 14.22 3.33 1.68
C ALA A 383 13.59 4.50 0.93
N ARG A 384 12.27 4.71 1.09
CA ARG A 384 11.70 6.00 0.71
C ARG A 384 12.64 6.97 1.41
N LEU A 385 13.45 7.72 0.66
CA LEU A 385 13.87 9.00 1.20
C LEU A 385 12.55 9.60 1.67
N ASP A 386 12.48 9.97 2.94
CA ASP A 386 11.36 10.66 3.54
C ASP A 386 11.13 11.99 2.80
N LEU A 387 10.68 11.94 1.54
CA LEU A 387 10.51 13.03 0.60
C LEU A 387 9.02 13.29 0.37
N VAL A 388 8.27 13.28 1.47
CA VAL A 388 7.32 14.38 1.69
C VAL A 388 8.03 15.53 2.42
N THR A 389 9.37 15.52 2.50
CA THR A 389 10.18 16.69 2.84
C THR A 389 10.22 17.69 1.69
N SER A 390 10.28 18.97 2.05
CA SER A 390 10.20 20.15 1.19
C SER A 390 10.85 20.03 -0.20
N GLY A 391 10.36 20.78 -1.19
CA GLY A 391 11.00 20.87 -2.52
C GLY A 391 12.51 21.17 -2.48
N LYS A 392 12.99 21.82 -1.40
CA LYS A 392 14.43 22.04 -1.15
C LYS A 392 15.22 20.75 -0.91
N ALA A 393 14.68 19.81 -0.12
CA ALA A 393 15.34 18.53 0.16
C ALA A 393 15.45 17.68 -1.11
N LEU A 394 14.40 17.68 -1.94
CA LEU A 394 14.43 17.03 -3.26
C LEU A 394 15.49 17.66 -4.17
N GLY A 395 15.63 18.98 -4.12
CA GLY A 395 16.68 19.70 -4.86
C GLY A 395 18.08 19.32 -4.41
N GLN A 396 18.34 19.22 -3.11
CA GLN A 396 19.64 18.78 -2.58
C GLN A 396 19.99 17.35 -3.01
N ALA A 397 19.05 16.42 -2.86
CA ALA A 397 19.23 15.03 -3.31
C ALA A 397 19.49 14.94 -4.83
N LEU A 398 18.83 15.78 -5.62
CA LEU A 398 19.05 15.89 -7.06
C LEU A 398 20.48 16.37 -7.37
N GLN A 399 20.95 17.43 -6.71
CA GLN A 399 22.31 17.96 -6.89
C GLN A 399 23.35 16.88 -6.62
N GLU A 400 23.25 16.18 -5.47
CA GLU A 400 24.17 15.10 -5.11
C GLU A 400 24.13 13.93 -6.09
N ARG A 401 22.96 13.60 -6.64
CA ARG A 401 22.82 12.52 -7.63
C ARG A 401 23.53 12.85 -8.94
N ILE A 402 23.28 14.04 -9.48
CA ILE A 402 23.88 14.49 -10.74
C ILE A 402 25.40 14.57 -10.62
N LEU A 403 25.92 15.13 -9.51
CA LEU A 403 27.37 15.24 -9.31
C LEU A 403 28.06 13.88 -9.16
N ARG A 404 27.39 12.92 -8.51
CA ARG A 404 27.87 11.52 -8.46
C ARG A 404 27.88 10.88 -9.84
N GLU A 405 26.85 11.10 -10.64
CA GLU A 405 26.74 10.55 -12.01
C GLU A 405 27.82 11.11 -12.94
N ILE A 406 28.07 12.43 -12.86
CA ILE A 406 29.13 13.10 -13.60
C ILE A 406 30.51 12.56 -13.21
N SER A 407 30.74 12.36 -11.91
CA SER A 407 32.02 11.86 -11.39
C SER A 407 32.25 10.37 -11.65
N SER A 408 31.19 9.56 -11.68
CA SER A 408 31.29 8.10 -11.89
C SER A 408 31.32 7.71 -13.37
N THR A 409 30.81 8.55 -14.26
CA THR A 409 30.79 8.26 -15.70
C THR A 409 32.08 8.76 -16.37
N ARG A 410 32.93 7.81 -16.79
CA ARG A 410 34.23 8.10 -17.43
C ARG A 410 34.07 9.05 -18.62
N GLY A 411 34.76 10.18 -18.58
CA GLY A 411 34.80 11.18 -19.66
C GLY A 411 33.57 12.11 -19.75
N MET A 412 32.60 12.01 -18.82
CA MET A 412 31.42 12.89 -18.83
C MET A 412 31.79 14.36 -18.56
N GLN A 413 32.71 14.64 -17.62
CA GLN A 413 33.20 15.99 -17.34
C GLN A 413 33.82 16.66 -18.58
N ALA A 414 34.74 15.97 -19.25
CA ALA A 414 35.36 16.45 -20.49
C ALA A 414 34.32 16.70 -21.60
N ARG A 415 33.30 15.83 -21.72
CA ARG A 415 32.19 16.01 -22.69
C ARG A 415 31.35 17.24 -22.38
N ILE A 416 31.04 17.48 -21.10
CA ILE A 416 30.30 18.67 -20.65
C ILE A 416 31.11 19.93 -20.95
N LYS A 417 32.41 19.96 -20.60
CA LYS A 417 33.29 21.10 -20.87
C LYS A 417 33.44 21.39 -22.36
N LYS A 418 33.52 20.35 -23.19
CA LYS A 418 33.54 20.50 -24.66
C LYS A 418 32.23 21.12 -25.19
N GLN A 419 31.10 20.93 -24.50
CA GLN A 419 29.82 21.51 -24.88
C GLN A 419 29.71 23.01 -24.53
N SER A 420 30.52 23.51 -23.58
CA SER A 420 30.45 24.88 -23.07
C SER A 420 30.40 25.94 -24.16
N GLY A 421 31.22 25.81 -25.21
CA GLY A 421 31.23 26.78 -26.33
C GLY A 421 29.90 26.89 -27.07
N HIS A 422 29.20 25.76 -27.28
CA HIS A 422 27.87 25.78 -27.91
C HIS A 422 26.81 26.38 -26.98
N VAL A 423 26.87 26.06 -25.69
CA VAL A 423 25.93 26.58 -24.68
C VAL A 423 26.09 28.09 -24.52
N ILE A 424 27.33 28.59 -24.44
CA ILE A 424 27.66 30.03 -24.36
C ILE A 424 27.06 30.79 -25.56
N SER A 425 27.32 30.33 -26.79
CA SER A 425 26.77 30.97 -28.00
C SER A 425 25.23 30.95 -28.04
N SER A 426 24.62 29.86 -27.55
CA SER A 426 23.17 29.77 -27.42
C SER A 426 22.63 30.79 -26.41
N LEU A 427 23.26 30.92 -25.24
CA LEU A 427 22.84 31.84 -24.17
C LEU A 427 22.94 33.31 -24.61
N GLU A 428 24.00 33.69 -25.32
CA GLU A 428 24.16 35.05 -25.87
C GLU A 428 22.99 35.42 -26.79
N LYS A 429 22.58 34.52 -27.69
CA LYS A 429 21.42 34.71 -28.56
C LYS A 429 20.11 34.83 -27.76
N ARG A 430 19.98 34.04 -26.69
CA ARG A 430 18.80 34.06 -25.82
C ARG A 430 18.70 35.34 -25.00
N ILE A 431 19.82 35.88 -24.52
CA ILE A 431 19.90 37.18 -23.84
C ILE A 431 19.41 38.28 -24.78
N GLN A 432 19.96 38.36 -26.00
CA GLN A 432 19.52 39.35 -27.00
C GLN A 432 18.02 39.24 -27.31
N LYS A 433 17.50 38.02 -27.45
CA LYS A 433 16.06 37.77 -27.67
C LYS A 433 15.20 38.22 -26.49
N ALA A 434 15.64 37.98 -25.25
CA ALA A 434 14.94 38.37 -24.04
C ALA A 434 14.91 39.91 -23.88
N GLU A 435 16.02 40.59 -24.16
CA GLU A 435 16.11 42.05 -24.14
C GLU A 435 15.20 42.70 -25.17
N ARG A 436 15.19 42.20 -26.42
CA ARG A 436 14.27 42.65 -27.47
C ARG A 436 12.80 42.52 -27.05
N ARG A 437 12.46 41.47 -26.31
CA ARG A 437 11.10 41.22 -25.79
C ARG A 437 10.82 41.91 -24.45
N ARG A 438 11.76 42.71 -23.93
CA ARG A 438 11.69 43.41 -22.63
C ARG A 438 11.47 42.47 -21.43
N LEU A 439 11.96 41.24 -21.51
CA LEU A 439 11.88 40.23 -20.45
C LEU A 439 13.09 40.36 -19.51
N LYS A 440 13.06 41.37 -18.63
CA LYS A 440 14.21 41.74 -17.78
C LYS A 440 14.72 40.60 -16.88
N ASN A 441 13.81 39.83 -16.27
CA ASN A 441 14.20 38.75 -15.36
C ASN A 441 14.81 37.56 -16.08
N ASP A 442 14.29 37.21 -17.25
CA ASP A 442 14.85 36.12 -18.08
C ASP A 442 16.26 36.50 -18.57
N ALA A 443 16.44 37.74 -19.02
CA ALA A 443 17.74 38.24 -19.44
C ALA A 443 18.77 38.20 -18.29
N ALA A 444 18.36 38.57 -17.06
CA ALA A 444 19.22 38.47 -15.89
C ALA A 444 19.61 37.02 -15.57
N ASN A 445 18.63 36.10 -15.60
CA ASN A 445 18.90 34.68 -15.33
C ASN A 445 19.83 34.05 -16.37
N PHE A 446 19.66 34.38 -17.66
CA PHE A 446 20.54 33.90 -18.72
C PHE A 446 21.95 34.48 -18.62
N ARG A 447 22.12 35.72 -18.14
CA ARG A 447 23.46 36.29 -17.87
C ARG A 447 24.15 35.56 -16.72
N THR A 448 23.44 35.22 -15.65
CA THR A 448 23.99 34.38 -14.58
C THR A 448 24.42 33.01 -15.10
N GLU A 449 23.58 32.37 -15.91
CA GLU A 449 23.93 31.09 -16.56
C GLU A 449 25.18 31.23 -17.45
N LEU A 450 25.27 32.30 -18.24
CA LEU A 450 26.40 32.56 -19.15
C LEU A 450 27.73 32.64 -18.40
N GLU A 451 27.77 33.38 -17.30
CA GLU A 451 29.00 33.55 -16.51
C GLU A 451 29.46 32.24 -15.85
N LEU A 452 28.51 31.39 -15.41
CA LEU A 452 28.85 30.06 -14.90
C LEU A 452 29.51 29.18 -15.97
N TRP A 453 28.96 29.17 -17.19
CA TRP A 453 29.52 28.39 -18.30
C TRP A 453 30.85 28.94 -18.83
N LYS A 454 31.03 30.27 -18.86
CA LYS A 454 32.34 30.88 -19.16
C LYS A 454 33.38 30.48 -18.13
N GLY A 455 33.00 30.46 -16.85
CA GLY A 455 33.86 29.98 -15.77
C GLY A 455 34.34 28.55 -15.99
N LEU A 456 33.43 27.62 -16.32
CA LEU A 456 33.79 26.23 -16.63
C LEU A 456 34.65 26.10 -17.90
N ALA A 457 34.40 26.92 -18.93
CA ALA A 457 35.18 26.89 -20.16
C ALA A 457 36.64 27.32 -19.93
N ALA A 458 36.87 28.27 -19.03
CA ALA A 458 38.18 28.81 -18.71
C ALA A 458 38.91 28.08 -17.55
N SER A 459 38.24 27.16 -16.84
CA SER A 459 38.80 26.54 -15.64
C SER A 459 39.84 25.46 -15.95
N PRO A 460 40.96 25.36 -15.21
CA PRO A 460 41.88 24.21 -15.26
C PRO A 460 41.21 22.94 -14.71
N GLU A 461 41.72 21.77 -15.11
CA GLU A 461 41.14 20.43 -14.84
C GLU A 461 40.87 20.21 -13.34
N GLU A 462 41.78 20.63 -12.47
CA GLU A 462 41.70 20.52 -11.00
C GLU A 462 40.51 21.29 -10.38
N SER A 463 39.97 22.28 -11.08
CA SER A 463 38.89 23.16 -10.59
C SER A 463 37.55 22.94 -11.29
N GLU A 464 37.49 22.08 -12.32
CA GLU A 464 36.28 21.82 -13.11
C GLU A 464 35.09 21.37 -12.25
N THR A 465 35.35 20.53 -11.26
CA THR A 465 34.33 20.00 -10.33
C THR A 465 33.60 21.11 -9.58
N ILE A 466 34.31 22.17 -9.17
CA ILE A 466 33.72 23.32 -8.46
C ILE A 466 32.80 24.12 -9.39
N HIS A 467 33.23 24.33 -10.63
CA HIS A 467 32.41 25.02 -11.63
C HIS A 467 31.17 24.21 -12.03
N LEU A 468 31.31 22.89 -12.16
CA LEU A 468 30.20 21.97 -12.41
C LEU A 468 29.18 21.98 -11.27
N ASP A 469 29.63 21.94 -10.00
CA ASP A 469 28.75 22.05 -8.84
C ASP A 469 27.90 23.32 -8.87
N ARG A 470 28.51 24.48 -9.16
CA ARG A 470 27.78 25.75 -9.27
C ARG A 470 26.76 25.75 -10.41
N ILE A 471 27.08 25.17 -11.56
CA ILE A 471 26.16 25.05 -12.70
C ILE A 471 24.99 24.12 -12.34
N VAL A 472 25.27 22.97 -11.72
CA VAL A 472 24.23 22.03 -11.27
C VAL A 472 23.32 22.69 -10.24
N GLN A 473 23.89 23.38 -9.23
CA GLN A 473 23.13 24.12 -8.23
C GLN A 473 22.22 25.19 -8.88
N PHE A 474 22.72 25.88 -9.90
CA PHE A 474 21.92 26.84 -10.67
C PHE A 474 20.75 26.16 -11.39
N TYR A 475 20.95 25.01 -12.04
CA TYR A 475 19.84 24.30 -12.69
C TYR A 475 18.85 23.71 -11.70
N VAL A 476 19.32 23.11 -10.62
CA VAL A 476 18.48 22.55 -9.56
C VAL A 476 17.59 23.64 -8.96
N SER A 477 18.15 24.80 -8.60
CA SER A 477 17.37 25.90 -8.02
C SER A 477 16.34 26.51 -8.99
N ASN A 478 16.65 26.52 -10.29
CA ASN A 478 15.75 26.99 -11.34
C ASN A 478 14.64 25.99 -11.69
N ILE A 479 14.96 24.70 -11.75
CA ILE A 479 14.03 23.64 -12.12
C ILE A 479 13.15 23.24 -10.94
N ALA A 480 13.77 22.85 -9.81
CA ALA A 480 13.06 22.25 -8.69
C ALA A 480 12.01 23.19 -8.10
N ASP A 481 10.91 22.60 -7.65
CA ASP A 481 9.86 23.30 -6.92
C ASP A 481 10.29 23.61 -5.47
N SER A 482 9.46 24.39 -4.77
CA SER A 482 9.62 24.72 -3.36
C SER A 482 8.38 24.29 -2.58
N TYR A 483 7.89 23.08 -2.84
CA TYR A 483 6.58 22.60 -2.41
C TYR A 483 6.32 22.79 -0.91
N VAL A 484 5.17 23.38 -0.59
CA VAL A 484 4.66 23.61 0.78
C VAL A 484 3.24 23.01 0.90
N PRO A 485 3.06 21.93 1.69
CA PRO A 485 1.78 21.20 1.77
C PRO A 485 0.57 22.07 2.17
N VAL A 486 0.76 22.97 3.14
CA VAL A 486 -0.32 23.81 3.71
C VAL A 486 -0.92 24.75 2.65
N ILE A 487 -0.08 25.38 1.83
CA ILE A 487 -0.51 26.33 0.80
C ILE A 487 -1.43 25.65 -0.22
N ARG A 488 -1.07 24.42 -0.62
CA ARG A 488 -1.85 23.64 -1.59
C ARG A 488 -3.20 23.21 -1.03
N GLY A 489 -3.25 22.73 0.21
CA GLY A 489 -4.50 22.30 0.86
C GLY A 489 -5.51 23.46 0.98
N THR A 490 -5.05 24.62 1.45
CA THR A 490 -5.88 25.82 1.57
C THR A 490 -6.43 26.29 0.22
N LEU A 491 -5.61 26.28 -0.84
CA LEU A 491 -6.06 26.67 -2.18
C LEU A 491 -7.12 25.72 -2.74
N MET A 492 -6.96 24.39 -2.59
CA MET A 492 -7.93 23.43 -3.11
C MET A 492 -9.33 23.64 -2.49
N ASN A 493 -9.38 23.99 -1.20
CA ASN A 493 -10.63 24.30 -0.50
C ASN A 493 -11.25 25.64 -0.96
N LEU A 494 -10.41 26.62 -1.34
CA LEU A 494 -10.85 27.93 -1.83
C LEU A 494 -11.25 27.95 -3.32
N ILE A 495 -10.81 26.96 -4.11
CA ILE A 495 -11.14 26.87 -5.55
C ILE A 495 -12.65 26.74 -5.77
N ALA A 496 -13.37 25.96 -4.95
CA ALA A 496 -14.81 25.76 -5.09
C ALA A 496 -15.64 27.06 -4.89
N PRO A 497 -15.48 27.83 -3.80
CA PRO A 497 -16.19 29.09 -3.61
C PRO A 497 -15.78 30.16 -4.63
N PHE A 498 -14.49 30.26 -5.00
CA PHE A 498 -14.05 31.20 -6.05
C PHE A 498 -14.67 30.91 -7.42
N ARG A 499 -14.78 29.62 -7.78
CA ARG A 499 -15.41 29.18 -9.03
C ARG A 499 -16.92 29.46 -9.05
N PHE A 500 -17.60 29.29 -7.92
CA PHE A 500 -19.02 29.59 -7.79
C PHE A 500 -19.31 31.08 -8.04
N ILE A 501 -18.48 31.96 -7.49
CA ILE A 501 -18.56 33.42 -7.65
C ILE A 501 -18.21 33.85 -9.09
N LEU A 502 -17.07 33.40 -9.62
CA LEU A 502 -16.61 33.79 -10.97
C LEU A 502 -17.45 33.20 -12.11
N GLY A 503 -18.15 32.08 -11.87
CA GLY A 503 -19.04 31.43 -12.82
C GLY A 503 -20.43 32.06 -12.95
N GLY A 504 -20.70 33.15 -12.20
CA GLY A 504 -21.98 33.87 -12.24
C GLY A 504 -23.17 33.02 -11.76
N PHE A 505 -22.96 32.15 -10.76
CA PHE A 505 -24.00 31.36 -10.11
C PHE A 505 -24.78 30.37 -11.01
N ARG A 506 -24.26 30.03 -12.21
CA ARG A 506 -24.94 29.11 -13.15
C ARG A 506 -24.69 27.63 -12.78
N ARG A 507 -25.71 26.77 -12.89
CA ARG A 507 -25.57 25.30 -12.70
C ARG A 507 -24.70 24.69 -13.82
N GLY A 508 -23.69 23.91 -13.45
CA GLY A 508 -22.78 23.21 -14.37
C GLY A 508 -21.40 23.86 -14.58
N SER A 509 -21.14 25.03 -14.00
CA SER A 509 -19.84 25.73 -14.01
C SER A 509 -19.02 25.55 -12.72
N VAL A 510 -19.42 24.66 -11.82
CA VAL A 510 -18.78 24.54 -10.49
C VAL A 510 -17.66 23.50 -10.47
N ALA A 511 -17.85 22.32 -11.08
CA ALA A 511 -16.86 21.23 -11.10
C ALA A 511 -16.81 20.55 -12.49
N PRO A 512 -15.66 19.98 -12.90
CA PRO A 512 -15.57 19.14 -14.08
C PRO A 512 -16.39 17.86 -13.89
N VAL A 513 -16.95 17.33 -14.98
CA VAL A 513 -17.58 16.01 -14.97
C VAL A 513 -16.48 14.97 -15.07
N ILE A 514 -16.41 14.12 -14.06
CA ILE A 514 -15.40 13.06 -13.96
C ILE A 514 -16.01 11.76 -14.50
N GLY A 515 -15.27 11.03 -15.32
CA GLY A 515 -15.64 9.70 -15.81
C GLY A 515 -14.44 8.75 -15.96
N GLY A 516 -14.69 7.54 -16.45
CA GLY A 516 -13.67 6.48 -16.52
C GLY A 516 -13.55 5.66 -15.22
N PRO A 517 -12.54 4.77 -15.12
CA PRO A 517 -12.40 3.80 -14.03
C PRO A 517 -11.73 4.41 -12.79
N VAL A 518 -12.32 5.47 -12.22
CA VAL A 518 -11.74 6.25 -11.11
C VAL A 518 -11.41 5.39 -9.88
N ALA A 519 -12.27 4.40 -9.56
CA ALA A 519 -12.05 3.51 -8.43
C ALA A 519 -10.79 2.64 -8.60
N GLU A 520 -10.55 2.15 -9.81
CA GLU A 520 -9.35 1.37 -10.15
C GLU A 520 -8.10 2.25 -10.11
N VAL A 521 -8.17 3.45 -10.68
CA VAL A 521 -7.08 4.44 -10.61
C VAL A 521 -6.73 4.74 -9.15
N ARG A 522 -7.74 4.97 -8.29
CA ARG A 522 -7.55 5.27 -6.86
C ARG A 522 -6.92 4.09 -6.12
N ARG A 523 -7.42 2.88 -6.38
CA ARG A 523 -6.87 1.66 -5.79
C ARG A 523 -5.39 1.52 -6.12
N LEU A 524 -5.01 1.60 -7.41
CA LEU A 524 -3.61 1.44 -7.81
C LEU A 524 -2.70 2.60 -7.34
N ALA A 525 -3.22 3.83 -7.32
CA ALA A 525 -2.50 5.00 -6.81
C ALA A 525 -2.15 4.92 -5.32
N ASN A 526 -2.82 4.06 -4.54
CA ASN A 526 -2.46 3.80 -3.14
C ASN A 526 -1.22 2.89 -3.00
N TYR A 527 -0.91 2.10 -4.03
CA TYR A 527 0.20 1.13 -4.02
C TYR A 527 1.42 1.62 -4.81
N TYR A 528 1.21 2.33 -5.91
CA TYR A 528 2.27 2.71 -6.85
C TYR A 528 2.43 4.23 -7.02
N PRO A 529 3.64 4.72 -7.33
CA PRO A 529 3.82 6.07 -7.83
C PRO A 529 3.03 6.27 -9.12
N VAL A 530 2.44 7.47 -9.25
CA VAL A 530 1.53 7.78 -10.34
C VAL A 530 2.15 8.81 -11.26
N PHE A 531 2.16 8.51 -12.56
CA PHE A 531 2.48 9.46 -13.62
C PHE A 531 1.19 9.81 -14.38
N TYR A 532 0.65 11.00 -14.17
CA TYR A 532 -0.52 11.47 -14.92
C TYR A 532 -0.13 11.97 -16.30
N ALA A 533 -0.78 11.42 -17.33
CA ALA A 533 -0.56 11.73 -18.74
C ALA A 533 -1.85 12.30 -19.38
N PRO A 534 -2.19 13.57 -19.11
CA PRO A 534 -3.36 14.22 -19.69
C PRO A 534 -3.13 14.80 -21.09
N THR A 535 -4.21 14.91 -21.87
CA THR A 535 -4.28 15.78 -23.07
C THR A 535 -4.19 17.26 -22.68
N HIS A 536 -3.68 18.13 -23.55
CA HIS A 536 -3.55 19.57 -23.32
C HIS A 536 -4.26 20.39 -24.41
N LYS A 537 -5.39 20.99 -24.08
CA LYS A 537 -6.23 21.79 -24.98
C LYS A 537 -6.22 23.29 -24.64
N THR A 538 -6.14 23.67 -23.37
CA THR A 538 -6.33 25.06 -22.89
C THR A 538 -5.34 25.43 -21.79
N HIS A 539 -5.23 26.73 -21.49
CA HIS A 539 -4.47 27.24 -20.34
C HIS A 539 -5.09 26.87 -18.98
N ILE A 540 -6.39 26.56 -18.94
CA ILE A 540 -7.09 26.26 -17.69
C ILE A 540 -7.06 24.77 -17.34
N ASP A 541 -6.60 23.90 -18.24
CA ASP A 541 -6.58 22.44 -18.06
C ASP A 541 -5.87 22.03 -16.76
N SER A 542 -4.73 22.65 -16.44
CA SER A 542 -3.99 22.33 -15.20
C SER A 542 -4.82 22.60 -13.94
N VAL A 543 -5.72 23.59 -13.98
CA VAL A 543 -6.62 23.93 -12.87
C VAL A 543 -7.84 23.00 -12.83
N GLU A 544 -8.37 22.60 -14.00
CA GLU A 544 -9.43 21.58 -14.09
C GLU A 544 -8.95 20.24 -13.56
N LEU A 545 -7.76 19.83 -13.96
CA LEU A 545 -7.17 18.56 -13.63
C LEU A 545 -6.83 18.48 -12.15
N ALA A 546 -6.15 19.49 -11.60
CA ALA A 546 -5.85 19.53 -10.17
C ALA A 546 -7.13 19.41 -9.31
N TYR A 547 -8.21 20.09 -9.72
CA TYR A 547 -9.48 20.03 -9.01
C TYR A 547 -10.21 18.70 -9.20
N ALA A 548 -10.17 18.11 -10.40
CA ALA A 548 -10.75 16.80 -10.66
C ALA A 548 -10.05 15.69 -9.86
N LEU A 549 -8.71 15.73 -9.77
CA LEU A 549 -7.94 14.80 -8.94
C LEU A 549 -8.31 14.95 -7.46
N TYR A 550 -8.42 16.19 -6.97
CA TYR A 550 -8.84 16.48 -5.60
C TYR A 550 -10.25 15.91 -5.31
N LEU A 551 -11.24 16.20 -6.16
CA LEU A 551 -12.60 15.68 -6.03
C LEU A 551 -12.64 14.14 -6.12
N SER A 552 -11.74 13.54 -6.89
CA SER A 552 -11.61 12.09 -7.04
C SER A 552 -10.85 11.42 -5.89
N ARG A 553 -10.41 12.18 -4.87
CA ARG A 553 -9.55 11.70 -3.77
C ARG A 553 -8.28 11.01 -4.30
N LEU A 554 -7.72 11.53 -5.38
CA LEU A 554 -6.47 11.06 -5.98
C LEU A 554 -5.30 11.94 -5.53
N PRO A 555 -4.08 11.37 -5.43
CA PRO A 555 -2.93 12.13 -4.96
C PRO A 555 -2.57 13.21 -5.98
N LEU A 556 -2.37 14.43 -5.47
CA LEU A 556 -2.16 15.61 -6.31
C LEU A 556 -0.70 15.70 -6.79
N PRO A 557 -0.45 15.89 -8.11
CA PRO A 557 0.89 15.75 -8.65
C PRO A 557 1.74 17.01 -8.54
N ARG A 558 3.06 16.85 -8.54
CA ARG A 558 3.97 17.92 -8.98
C ARG A 558 3.90 18.02 -10.50
N PHE A 559 3.95 19.22 -11.05
CA PHE A 559 3.63 19.44 -12.47
C PHE A 559 4.63 20.34 -13.17
N ALA A 560 4.90 20.02 -14.44
CA ALA A 560 5.73 20.83 -15.31
C ALA A 560 5.02 22.15 -15.67
N ALA A 561 5.70 23.28 -15.45
CA ALA A 561 5.27 24.60 -15.89
C ALA A 561 6.31 25.20 -16.86
N ALA A 562 5.85 25.90 -17.90
CA ALA A 562 6.75 26.57 -18.83
C ALA A 562 7.56 27.67 -18.12
N SER A 563 8.87 27.75 -18.39
CA SER A 563 9.78 28.72 -17.76
C SER A 563 9.29 30.17 -17.84
N ILE A 564 8.65 30.56 -18.94
CA ILE A 564 8.07 31.90 -19.12
C ILE A 564 6.98 32.26 -18.10
N LEU A 565 6.25 31.27 -17.56
CA LEU A 565 5.27 31.48 -16.49
C LEU A 565 5.94 31.68 -15.14
N MET A 566 7.18 31.20 -15.00
CA MET A 566 8.00 31.27 -13.79
C MET A 566 8.83 32.55 -13.72
N SER A 567 8.96 33.29 -14.84
CA SER A 567 9.75 34.52 -14.97
C SER A 567 9.27 35.69 -14.10
N ASN A 568 8.00 35.69 -13.68
CA ASN A 568 7.50 36.65 -12.70
C ASN A 568 7.87 36.17 -11.28
N PRO A 569 8.64 36.92 -10.47
CA PRO A 569 9.17 36.42 -9.21
C PRO A 569 8.10 36.06 -8.18
N LEU A 570 7.01 36.83 -8.10
CA LEU A 570 5.93 36.58 -7.15
C LEU A 570 5.10 35.38 -7.59
N TRP A 571 4.69 35.36 -8.85
CA TRP A 571 3.88 34.27 -9.41
C TRP A 571 4.66 32.95 -9.50
N GLY A 572 5.93 33.01 -9.88
CA GLY A 572 6.83 31.87 -9.94
C GLY A 572 7.05 31.26 -8.56
N LYS A 573 7.32 32.06 -7.52
CA LYS A 573 7.41 31.56 -6.12
C LYS A 573 6.13 30.88 -5.67
N PHE A 574 4.97 31.47 -5.97
CA PHE A 574 3.68 30.87 -5.66
C PHE A 574 3.50 29.51 -6.37
N LEU A 575 3.74 29.44 -7.67
CA LEU A 575 3.64 28.19 -8.43
C LEU A 575 4.64 27.12 -7.93
N LYS A 576 5.88 27.49 -7.63
CA LYS A 576 6.86 26.57 -7.03
C LYS A 576 6.40 26.05 -5.68
N SER A 577 5.77 26.88 -4.85
CA SER A 577 5.22 26.43 -3.56
C SER A 577 4.06 25.43 -3.71
N MET A 578 3.38 25.46 -4.85
CA MET A 578 2.31 24.52 -5.21
C MET A 578 2.82 23.20 -5.81
N GLY A 579 4.13 23.06 -6.02
CA GLY A 579 4.75 21.88 -6.63
C GLY A 579 4.94 22.00 -8.15
N ALA A 580 4.96 23.23 -8.70
CA ALA A 580 5.30 23.45 -10.10
C ALA A 580 6.82 23.50 -10.28
N TYR A 581 7.35 22.70 -11.20
CA TYR A 581 8.77 22.75 -11.58
C TYR A 581 8.94 23.33 -12.98
N SER A 582 10.05 24.04 -13.20
CA SER A 582 10.26 24.83 -14.41
C SER A 582 10.80 23.99 -15.56
N VAL A 583 10.15 24.09 -16.72
CA VAL A 583 10.57 23.44 -17.97
C VAL A 583 10.78 24.48 -19.05
N ASP A 584 12.01 24.50 -19.56
CA ASP A 584 12.47 25.37 -20.62
C ASP A 584 12.58 24.57 -21.92
N ARG A 585 11.63 24.83 -22.81
CA ARG A 585 11.49 24.09 -24.07
C ARG A 585 12.49 24.55 -25.13
N GLU A 586 13.19 25.66 -24.92
CA GLU A 586 14.23 26.15 -25.84
C GLU A 586 15.63 25.66 -25.43
N ASN A 587 15.80 25.14 -24.21
CA ASN A 587 17.10 24.70 -23.67
C ASN A 587 17.38 23.20 -23.85
N THR A 588 16.68 22.52 -24.77
CA THR A 588 16.75 21.07 -24.96
C THR A 588 18.05 20.58 -25.63
N ARG A 589 19.04 21.45 -25.86
CA ARG A 589 20.35 21.07 -26.40
C ARG A 589 21.44 21.06 -25.33
N ASN A 590 21.16 21.63 -24.16
CA ASN A 590 22.10 21.67 -23.05
C ASN A 590 22.01 20.35 -22.28
N ILE A 591 23.13 19.59 -22.24
CA ILE A 591 23.16 18.25 -21.64
C ILE A 591 22.88 18.33 -20.14
N LEU A 592 23.55 19.23 -19.42
CA LEU A 592 23.37 19.36 -17.96
C LEU A 592 21.94 19.79 -17.60
N TYR A 593 21.35 20.70 -18.37
CA TYR A 593 19.96 21.11 -18.15
C TYR A 593 18.98 19.94 -18.33
N LEU A 594 19.11 19.19 -19.43
CA LEU A 594 18.25 18.05 -19.72
C LEU A 594 18.44 16.92 -18.71
N GLU A 595 19.68 16.64 -18.31
CA GLU A 595 19.98 15.63 -17.29
C GLU A 595 19.33 16.04 -15.96
N THR A 596 19.48 17.30 -15.55
CA THR A 596 18.87 17.81 -14.32
C THR A 596 17.35 17.67 -14.33
N LEU A 597 16.70 18.00 -15.44
CA LEU A 597 15.25 17.88 -15.58
C LEU A 597 14.77 16.42 -15.56
N THR A 598 15.49 15.54 -16.26
CA THR A 598 15.17 14.10 -16.36
C THR A 598 15.33 13.42 -15.00
N GLN A 599 16.48 13.62 -14.35
CA GLN A 599 16.76 13.07 -13.02
C GLN A 599 15.81 13.60 -11.96
N TYR A 600 15.35 14.86 -12.06
CA TYR A 600 14.33 15.39 -11.15
C TYR A 600 13.00 14.63 -11.27
N SER A 601 12.55 14.37 -12.49
CA SER A 601 11.33 13.61 -12.76
C SER A 601 11.43 12.17 -12.28
N ILE A 602 12.57 11.52 -12.56
CA ILE A 602 12.87 10.16 -12.07
C ILE A 602 12.84 10.12 -10.55
N LEU A 603 13.57 11.04 -9.89
CA LEU A 603 13.67 11.08 -8.43
C LEU A 603 12.31 11.33 -7.75
N MET A 604 11.43 12.14 -8.37
CA MET A 604 10.05 12.30 -7.88
C MET A 604 9.29 10.97 -7.86
N LEU A 605 9.35 10.22 -8.97
CA LEU A 605 8.64 8.94 -9.11
C LEU A 605 9.22 7.87 -8.18
N GLU A 606 10.56 7.78 -8.08
CA GLU A 606 11.25 6.88 -7.14
C GLU A 606 10.89 7.22 -5.67
N ALA A 607 10.69 8.49 -5.34
CA ALA A 607 10.24 8.93 -4.03
C ALA A 607 8.73 8.69 -3.78
N GLY A 608 8.00 8.19 -4.77
CA GLY A 608 6.55 7.99 -4.72
C GLY A 608 5.74 9.28 -4.80
N ILE A 609 6.34 10.38 -5.27
CA ILE A 609 5.66 11.64 -5.48
C ILE A 609 4.96 11.59 -6.85
N PRO A 610 3.63 11.81 -6.92
CA PRO A 610 2.94 11.77 -8.20
C PRO A 610 3.45 12.87 -9.12
N ALA A 611 3.75 12.51 -10.36
CA ALA A 611 4.20 13.42 -11.39
C ALA A 611 3.11 13.66 -12.43
N LEU A 612 3.13 14.84 -13.04
CA LEU A 612 2.25 15.18 -14.16
C LEU A 612 3.05 15.88 -15.25
N ALA A 613 2.96 15.33 -16.44
CA ALA A 613 3.45 15.95 -17.67
C ALA A 613 2.42 15.82 -18.77
N TYR A 614 2.25 16.87 -19.57
CA TYR A 614 1.45 16.84 -20.79
C TYR A 614 2.28 16.22 -21.91
N PRO A 615 2.01 14.97 -22.34
CA PRO A 615 2.87 14.27 -23.29
C PRO A 615 2.85 14.90 -24.69
N GLU A 616 1.78 15.62 -25.07
CA GLU A 616 1.74 16.44 -26.29
C GLU A 616 2.79 17.58 -26.28
N GLY A 617 3.33 17.92 -25.10
CA GLY A 617 4.33 18.95 -24.89
C GLY A 617 3.80 20.38 -25.01
N THR A 618 2.84 20.63 -25.89
CA THR A 618 2.17 21.93 -26.06
C THR A 618 0.66 21.77 -26.16
N ARG A 619 -0.08 22.88 -26.03
CA ARG A 619 -1.52 22.87 -26.25
C ARG A 619 -1.83 22.54 -27.71
N SER A 620 -2.82 21.70 -27.94
CA SER A 620 -3.32 21.45 -29.28
C SER A 620 -4.05 22.67 -29.84
N ARG A 621 -3.39 23.36 -30.78
CA ARG A 621 -3.97 24.49 -31.52
C ARG A 621 -4.78 24.05 -32.75
N SER A 622 -4.61 22.82 -33.21
CA SER A 622 -5.28 22.27 -34.39
C SER A 622 -6.63 21.62 -34.10
N GLY A 623 -6.98 21.45 -32.81
CA GLY A 623 -8.18 20.76 -32.35
C GLY A 623 -7.93 19.28 -32.04
N GLY A 624 -7.22 18.57 -32.93
CA GLY A 624 -6.89 17.14 -32.79
C GLY A 624 -5.86 16.82 -31.70
N PHE A 625 -5.46 15.55 -31.58
CA PHE A 625 -4.34 15.15 -30.73
C PHE A 625 -3.00 15.43 -31.43
N GLN A 626 -1.99 15.85 -30.67
CA GLN A 626 -0.62 15.94 -31.16
C GLN A 626 0.13 14.63 -30.90
N ALA A 627 1.21 14.42 -31.66
CA ALA A 627 2.14 13.32 -31.39
C ALA A 627 2.71 13.44 -29.97
N ILE A 628 2.78 12.31 -29.27
CA ILE A 628 3.33 12.26 -27.92
C ILE A 628 4.85 12.41 -27.99
N LYS A 629 5.37 13.34 -27.19
CA LYS A 629 6.80 13.48 -26.94
C LYS A 629 7.18 12.54 -25.80
N THR A 630 8.11 11.64 -26.07
CA THR A 630 8.52 10.58 -25.15
C THR A 630 9.39 11.07 -24.00
N GLY A 631 9.99 12.27 -24.07
CA GLY A 631 11.01 12.73 -23.13
C GLY A 631 10.66 12.63 -21.63
N LEU A 632 9.60 13.31 -21.16
CA LEU A 632 9.21 13.19 -19.75
C LEU A 632 8.49 11.86 -19.46
N LEU A 633 7.90 11.23 -20.47
CA LEU A 633 7.21 9.95 -20.30
C LEU A 633 8.22 8.80 -20.07
N SER A 634 9.41 8.86 -20.69
CA SER A 634 10.48 7.88 -20.50
C SER A 634 10.94 7.83 -19.05
N THR A 635 10.80 8.95 -18.31
CA THR A 635 11.18 9.01 -16.89
C THR A 635 10.40 8.04 -16.02
N ALA A 636 9.18 7.63 -16.42
CA ALA A 636 8.44 6.56 -15.76
C ALA A 636 9.08 5.18 -15.99
N ILE A 637 9.59 4.93 -17.20
CA ILE A 637 10.33 3.71 -17.54
C ILE A 637 11.67 3.68 -16.80
N ASP A 638 12.39 4.81 -16.81
CA ASP A 638 13.71 4.92 -16.21
C ASP A 638 13.64 4.81 -14.68
N ALA A 639 12.63 5.43 -14.05
CA ALA A 639 12.37 5.27 -12.62
C ALA A 639 11.99 3.82 -12.24
N PHE A 640 11.23 3.12 -13.08
CA PHE A 640 10.96 1.70 -12.89
C PHE A 640 12.25 0.88 -12.98
N ARG A 641 13.10 1.13 -13.99
CA ARG A 641 14.38 0.43 -14.17
C ARG A 641 15.36 0.67 -13.02
N SER A 642 15.43 1.89 -12.51
CA SER A 642 16.41 2.29 -11.47
C SER A 642 16.02 1.83 -10.06
N SER A 643 14.73 1.93 -9.71
CA SER A 643 14.22 1.57 -8.39
C SER A 643 13.68 0.14 -8.32
N GLY A 644 13.35 -0.43 -9.48
CA GLY A 644 12.52 -1.60 -9.61
C GLY A 644 11.03 -1.30 -9.39
N GLN A 645 10.68 -0.25 -8.63
CA GLN A 645 9.32 0.01 -8.15
C GLN A 645 8.33 0.12 -9.31
N GLU A 646 7.22 -0.62 -9.24
CA GLU A 646 6.16 -0.47 -10.24
C GLU A 646 5.63 0.96 -10.27
N ILE A 647 5.40 1.49 -11.47
CA ILE A 647 4.89 2.83 -11.74
C ILE A 647 3.66 2.71 -12.64
N ILE A 648 2.60 3.41 -12.28
CA ILE A 648 1.40 3.46 -13.12
C ILE A 648 1.35 4.78 -13.90
N VAL A 649 1.17 4.67 -15.21
CA VAL A 649 0.86 5.81 -16.09
C VAL A 649 -0.66 5.89 -16.20
N VAL A 650 -1.24 7.05 -15.88
CA VAL A 650 -2.69 7.28 -15.90
C VAL A 650 -3.03 8.22 -17.06
N PRO A 651 -3.54 7.70 -18.20
CA PRO A 651 -4.01 8.54 -19.29
C PRO A 651 -5.25 9.32 -18.88
N MET A 652 -5.36 10.59 -19.27
CA MET A 652 -6.54 11.41 -18.99
C MET A 652 -6.96 12.21 -20.22
N ALA A 653 -8.21 12.05 -20.64
CA ALA A 653 -8.77 12.80 -21.76
C ALA A 653 -9.58 14.00 -21.23
N ILE A 654 -9.18 15.21 -21.61
CA ILE A 654 -9.88 16.46 -21.26
C ILE A 654 -10.70 16.92 -22.47
N SER A 655 -12.00 16.99 -22.32
CA SER A 655 -12.92 17.43 -23.37
C SER A 655 -13.70 18.66 -22.92
N HIS A 656 -13.60 19.74 -23.71
CA HIS A 656 -14.32 20.98 -23.45
C HIS A 656 -15.56 21.04 -24.34
N LYS A 657 -16.66 21.58 -23.81
CA LYS A 657 -17.78 21.96 -24.68
C LYS A 657 -17.36 23.01 -25.72
N TRP A 658 -16.52 23.97 -25.32
CA TRP A 658 -15.89 24.93 -26.22
C TRP A 658 -14.49 25.22 -25.68
N THR A 659 -13.47 25.20 -26.55
CA THR A 659 -12.13 25.63 -26.18
C THR A 659 -12.12 27.16 -26.01
N PRO A 660 -11.80 27.71 -24.82
CA PRO A 660 -11.85 29.15 -24.60
C PRO A 660 -10.97 29.99 -25.54
N GLU A 661 -9.87 29.39 -26.03
CA GLU A 661 -8.88 29.97 -26.94
C GLU A 661 -9.10 29.66 -28.43
N ASP A 662 -10.20 29.00 -28.80
CA ASP A 662 -10.42 28.56 -30.19
C ASP A 662 -10.31 29.68 -31.24
N LEU A 663 -10.85 30.88 -30.97
CA LEU A 663 -10.74 32.02 -31.87
C LEU A 663 -9.30 32.52 -32.04
N GLU A 664 -8.48 32.44 -30.98
CA GLU A 664 -7.07 32.82 -31.02
C GLU A 664 -6.26 31.81 -31.83
N PHE A 665 -6.51 30.51 -31.63
CA PHE A 665 -5.84 29.45 -32.38
C PHE A 665 -6.12 29.50 -33.89
N ASN A 666 -7.25 30.10 -34.28
CA ASN A 666 -7.65 30.28 -35.68
C ASN A 666 -7.45 31.73 -36.16
N ASN A 667 -6.68 32.56 -35.46
CA ASN A 667 -6.34 33.95 -35.83
C ASN A 667 -7.54 34.89 -36.05
N LEU A 668 -8.68 34.63 -35.41
CA LEU A 668 -9.92 35.41 -35.56
C LEU A 668 -10.05 36.56 -34.54
N THR A 669 -9.30 36.51 -33.43
CA THR A 669 -9.29 37.57 -32.41
C THR A 669 -7.91 37.75 -31.79
N PRO A 670 -7.53 38.97 -31.35
CA PRO A 670 -6.25 39.22 -30.69
C PRO A 670 -6.15 38.52 -29.32
N ASN A 671 -4.90 38.30 -28.90
CA ASN A 671 -4.50 37.56 -27.71
C ASN A 671 -5.25 38.04 -26.46
N THR A 672 -5.96 37.12 -25.80
CA THR A 672 -6.95 37.47 -24.78
C THR A 672 -6.42 37.24 -23.37
N SER A 673 -6.74 38.14 -22.42
CA SER A 673 -6.30 38.01 -21.02
C SER A 673 -6.85 36.73 -20.38
N PHE A 674 -6.04 36.09 -19.51
CA PHE A 674 -6.36 34.88 -18.76
C PHE A 674 -7.73 34.93 -18.06
N MET A 675 -8.08 36.08 -17.46
CA MET A 675 -9.38 36.27 -16.78
C MET A 675 -10.58 36.22 -17.73
N ARG A 676 -10.39 36.54 -19.01
CA ARG A 676 -11.44 36.43 -20.02
C ARG A 676 -11.68 34.97 -20.41
N PHE A 677 -10.65 34.11 -20.39
CA PHE A 677 -10.81 32.67 -20.59
C PHE A 677 -11.58 32.01 -19.45
N VAL A 678 -11.27 32.36 -18.20
CA VAL A 678 -11.99 31.87 -17.01
C VAL A 678 -13.48 32.19 -17.09
N ARG A 679 -13.86 33.39 -17.57
CA ARG A 679 -15.27 33.79 -17.77
C ARG A 679 -15.96 33.08 -18.93
N ARG A 680 -15.22 32.68 -19.96
CA ARG A 680 -15.74 31.95 -21.14
C ARG A 680 -15.88 30.45 -20.90
N ARG A 681 -15.34 29.95 -19.77
CA ARG A 681 -15.40 28.55 -19.37
C ARG A 681 -16.85 28.02 -19.37
N ARG A 682 -17.02 26.83 -19.92
CA ARG A 682 -18.28 26.06 -19.89
C ARG A 682 -18.02 24.70 -19.24
N LYS A 683 -18.90 23.73 -19.50
CA LYS A 683 -18.80 22.36 -19.00
C LYS A 683 -17.51 21.71 -19.53
N VAL A 684 -16.71 21.17 -18.61
CA VAL A 684 -15.47 20.43 -18.86
C VAL A 684 -15.71 18.99 -18.45
N TYR A 685 -15.26 18.06 -19.27
CA TYR A 685 -15.26 16.63 -19.01
C TYR A 685 -13.82 16.16 -18.86
N LEU A 686 -13.57 15.34 -17.86
CA LEU A 686 -12.27 14.76 -17.57
C LEU A 686 -12.48 13.27 -17.31
N ASP A 687 -12.10 12.47 -18.30
CA ASP A 687 -12.28 11.02 -18.28
C ASP A 687 -10.93 10.34 -18.09
N PHE A 688 -10.84 9.51 -17.05
CA PHE A 688 -9.67 8.70 -16.77
C PHE A 688 -9.63 7.50 -17.71
N GLY A 689 -8.45 7.17 -18.21
CA GLY A 689 -8.18 5.89 -18.84
C GLY A 689 -7.91 4.80 -17.79
N ARG A 690 -7.95 3.54 -18.23
CA ARG A 690 -7.40 2.44 -17.42
C ARG A 690 -5.91 2.72 -17.17
N PRO A 691 -5.42 2.57 -15.92
CA PRO A 691 -4.00 2.70 -15.62
C PRO A 691 -3.14 1.73 -16.44
N ILE A 692 -2.01 2.22 -16.93
CA ILE A 692 -1.02 1.45 -17.67
C ILE A 692 0.12 1.14 -16.71
N LEU A 693 0.35 -0.13 -16.41
CA LEU A 693 1.50 -0.57 -15.62
C LEU A 693 2.74 -0.53 -16.51
N VAL A 694 3.81 0.11 -16.03
CA VAL A 694 5.05 0.22 -16.79
C VAL A 694 5.70 -1.14 -17.01
N SER A 695 5.63 -2.05 -16.03
CA SER A 695 6.17 -3.40 -16.13
C SER A 695 5.66 -4.19 -17.34
N ASN A 696 4.39 -4.01 -17.72
CA ASN A 696 3.77 -4.70 -18.86
C ASN A 696 4.41 -4.35 -20.21
N HIS A 697 5.09 -3.20 -20.30
CA HIS A 697 5.69 -2.72 -21.54
C HIS A 697 7.21 -2.79 -21.54
N ILE A 698 7.85 -3.20 -20.44
CA ILE A 698 9.31 -3.16 -20.29
C ILE A 698 10.05 -4.11 -21.23
N LYS A 699 9.39 -5.19 -21.67
CA LYS A 699 9.94 -6.21 -22.57
C LYS A 699 9.86 -5.83 -24.06
N ASN A 700 9.18 -4.74 -24.40
CA ASN A 700 9.07 -4.29 -25.78
C ASN A 700 10.40 -3.72 -26.30
N SER A 701 10.60 -3.73 -27.62
CA SER A 701 11.81 -3.18 -28.26
C SER A 701 12.00 -1.69 -27.95
N ASP A 702 10.91 -0.92 -27.94
CA ASP A 702 10.85 0.43 -27.38
C ASP A 702 9.71 0.53 -26.34
N PRO A 703 10.01 0.36 -25.04
CA PRO A 703 9.03 0.46 -23.98
C PRO A 703 8.35 1.83 -23.90
N THR A 704 9.07 2.91 -24.22
CA THR A 704 8.54 4.27 -24.09
C THR A 704 7.54 4.54 -25.21
N ALA A 705 7.85 4.13 -26.44
CA ALA A 705 6.91 4.21 -27.56
C ALA A 705 5.65 3.38 -27.29
N ALA A 706 5.79 2.15 -26.77
CA ALA A 706 4.64 1.31 -26.45
C ALA A 706 3.71 1.92 -25.39
N VAL A 707 4.28 2.52 -24.33
CA VAL A 707 3.48 3.25 -23.33
C VAL A 707 2.84 4.51 -23.95
N ALA A 708 3.55 5.23 -24.82
CA ALA A 708 3.00 6.37 -25.53
C ALA A 708 1.80 5.98 -26.40
N ASP A 709 1.90 4.89 -27.16
CA ASP A 709 0.82 4.38 -28.00
C ASP A 709 -0.39 3.96 -27.15
N ALA A 710 -0.15 3.29 -26.02
CA ALA A 710 -1.20 2.93 -25.07
C ALA A 710 -1.90 4.17 -24.48
N VAL A 711 -1.15 5.22 -24.14
CA VAL A 711 -1.70 6.52 -23.71
C VAL A 711 -2.54 7.16 -24.81
N LEU A 712 -2.05 7.18 -26.05
CA LEU A 712 -2.75 7.77 -27.19
C LEU A 712 -4.07 7.06 -27.50
N GLY A 713 -4.05 5.71 -27.57
CA GLY A 713 -5.27 4.91 -27.75
C GLY A 713 -6.27 5.12 -26.61
N SER A 714 -5.77 5.24 -25.38
CA SER A 714 -6.62 5.56 -24.23
C SER A 714 -7.24 6.95 -24.33
N TRP A 715 -6.51 7.97 -24.78
CA TRP A 715 -7.09 9.29 -25.04
C TRP A 715 -8.19 9.24 -26.10
N ARG A 716 -7.98 8.53 -27.21
CA ARG A 716 -8.97 8.38 -28.27
C ARG A 716 -10.27 7.75 -27.76
N ARG A 717 -10.16 6.68 -26.97
CA ARG A 717 -11.32 5.98 -26.39
C ARG A 717 -12.06 6.80 -25.34
N ASN A 718 -11.35 7.58 -24.52
CA ASN A 718 -11.96 8.27 -23.38
C ASN A 718 -12.39 9.71 -23.70
N PHE A 719 -11.93 10.32 -24.79
CA PHE A 719 -12.29 11.68 -25.17
C PHE A 719 -13.76 11.81 -25.56
N ARG A 720 -14.50 12.70 -24.88
CA ARG A 720 -15.93 12.90 -25.11
C ARG A 720 -16.22 13.78 -26.32
N VAL A 721 -16.72 13.16 -27.38
CA VAL A 721 -17.16 13.83 -28.61
C VAL A 721 -18.44 14.63 -28.35
N GLN A 722 -18.39 15.94 -28.62
CA GLN A 722 -19.53 16.84 -28.45
C GLN A 722 -20.45 16.80 -29.68
N PRO A 723 -21.78 17.02 -29.52
CA PRO A 723 -22.72 17.00 -30.64
C PRO A 723 -22.37 17.93 -31.80
N HIS A 724 -21.88 19.14 -31.50
CA HIS A 724 -21.50 20.10 -32.53
C HIS A 724 -20.19 19.75 -33.25
N PHE A 725 -19.34 18.88 -32.68
CA PHE A 725 -18.13 18.39 -33.38
C PHE A 725 -18.55 17.49 -34.54
N ILE A 726 -19.52 16.60 -34.31
CA ILE A 726 -20.07 15.69 -35.34
C ILE A 726 -20.69 16.51 -36.47
N LEU A 727 -21.53 17.50 -36.13
CA LEU A 727 -22.17 18.35 -37.13
C LEU A 727 -21.14 19.18 -37.91
N ALA A 728 -20.10 19.69 -37.23
CA ALA A 728 -19.02 20.41 -37.90
C ALA A 728 -18.24 19.50 -38.86
N ARG A 729 -17.96 18.25 -38.47
CA ARG A 729 -17.30 17.25 -39.32
C ARG A 729 -18.12 16.94 -40.57
N LEU A 730 -19.41 16.65 -40.42
CA LEU A 730 -20.30 16.37 -41.55
C LEU A 730 -20.45 17.58 -42.48
N LEU A 731 -20.52 18.80 -41.93
CA LEU A 731 -20.53 20.01 -42.75
C LEU A 731 -19.23 20.21 -43.52
N THR A 732 -18.07 19.94 -42.91
CA THR A 732 -16.77 20.01 -43.60
C THR A 732 -16.67 18.96 -44.71
N GLU A 733 -17.12 17.73 -44.47
CA GLU A 733 -17.11 16.64 -45.47
C GLU A 733 -18.08 16.91 -46.63
N ASN A 734 -19.23 17.54 -46.36
CA ASN A 734 -20.21 17.94 -47.38
C ASN A 734 -20.00 19.37 -47.92
N GLN A 735 -18.75 19.85 -47.95
CA GLN A 735 -18.37 21.15 -48.56
C GLN A 735 -19.16 22.37 -48.02
N GLY A 736 -19.55 22.33 -46.76
CA GLY A 736 -20.22 23.43 -46.05
C GLY A 736 -21.74 23.44 -46.14
N SER A 737 -22.38 22.40 -46.68
CA SER A 737 -23.84 22.29 -46.75
C SER A 737 -24.32 20.92 -46.28
N LEU A 738 -25.36 20.87 -45.44
CA LEU A 738 -25.98 19.61 -44.99
C LEU A 738 -27.51 19.70 -45.12
N ASP A 739 -28.12 18.69 -45.75
CA ASP A 739 -29.58 18.57 -45.85
C ASP A 739 -30.18 18.12 -44.51
N LEU A 740 -31.18 18.84 -44.00
CA LEU A 740 -31.84 18.53 -42.73
C LEU A 740 -32.58 17.18 -42.75
N LYS A 741 -33.11 16.76 -43.90
CA LYS A 741 -33.84 15.48 -44.04
C LYS A 741 -32.91 14.28 -43.91
N GLU A 742 -31.67 14.42 -44.38
CA GLU A 742 -30.65 13.36 -44.32
C GLU A 742 -29.71 13.49 -43.11
N ALA A 743 -29.73 14.61 -42.40
CA ALA A 743 -28.78 14.89 -41.32
C ALA A 743 -28.83 13.86 -40.18
N GLU A 744 -30.01 13.46 -39.71
CA GLU A 744 -30.13 12.46 -38.64
C GLU A 744 -29.60 11.09 -39.08
N LYS A 745 -29.86 10.69 -40.33
CA LYS A 745 -29.37 9.44 -40.92
C LYS A 745 -27.84 9.45 -41.06
N GLN A 746 -27.25 10.54 -41.56
CA GLN A 746 -25.80 10.68 -41.65
C GLN A 746 -25.14 10.67 -40.26
N ILE A 747 -25.77 11.29 -39.25
CA ILE A 747 -25.30 11.23 -37.86
C ILE A 747 -25.36 9.80 -37.31
N ALA A 748 -26.46 9.07 -37.56
CA ALA A 748 -26.60 7.68 -37.14
C ALA A 748 -25.51 6.79 -37.77
N GLN A 749 -25.28 6.95 -39.07
CA GLN A 749 -24.22 6.23 -39.80
C GLN A 749 -22.83 6.60 -39.25
N PHE A 750 -22.58 7.89 -38.98
CA PHE A 750 -21.32 8.35 -38.40
C PHE A 750 -21.01 7.67 -37.06
N ILE A 751 -22.00 7.59 -36.15
CA ILE A 751 -21.86 6.95 -34.84
C ILE A 751 -21.67 5.44 -34.96
N GLN A 752 -22.37 4.80 -35.91
CA GLN A 752 -22.25 3.37 -36.14
C GLN A 752 -20.84 2.99 -36.64
N VAL A 753 -20.29 3.79 -37.55
CA VAL A 753 -18.94 3.59 -38.12
C VAL A 753 -17.86 3.92 -37.09
N ASN A 754 -18.03 4.98 -36.31
CA ASN A 754 -17.03 5.47 -35.38
C ASN A 754 -17.43 5.11 -33.94
N ARG A 755 -16.84 4.07 -33.37
CA ARG A 755 -17.13 3.61 -31.99
C ARG A 755 -16.40 4.46 -30.94
N LEU A 756 -16.79 5.73 -30.80
CA LEU A 756 -16.16 6.70 -29.91
C LEU A 756 -16.98 6.97 -28.63
N ASN A 757 -16.40 7.69 -27.68
CA ASN A 757 -17.11 8.12 -26.47
C ASN A 757 -17.94 9.39 -26.74
N TYR A 758 -19.25 9.24 -26.94
CA TYR A 758 -20.16 10.34 -27.24
C TYR A 758 -20.86 10.88 -25.99
N VAL A 759 -21.10 12.19 -25.94
CA VAL A 759 -21.94 12.79 -24.88
C VAL A 759 -23.38 12.24 -24.92
N THR A 760 -23.87 11.93 -26.12
CA THR A 760 -25.15 11.25 -26.36
C THR A 760 -25.05 10.54 -27.72
N THR A 761 -25.74 9.41 -27.86
CA THR A 761 -25.76 8.59 -29.09
C THR A 761 -27.06 8.73 -29.89
N ASP A 762 -28.00 9.55 -29.42
CA ASP A 762 -29.30 9.80 -30.03
C ASP A 762 -29.14 10.80 -31.19
N PRO A 763 -29.33 10.39 -32.47
CA PRO A 763 -29.06 11.24 -33.63
C PRO A 763 -29.87 12.53 -33.65
N GLY A 764 -31.15 12.48 -33.27
CA GLY A 764 -32.02 13.65 -33.22
C GLY A 764 -31.61 14.64 -32.14
N LYS A 765 -31.20 14.15 -30.96
CA LYS A 765 -30.60 15.02 -29.91
C LYS A 765 -29.29 15.63 -30.37
N ILE A 766 -28.43 14.87 -31.06
CA ILE A 766 -27.16 15.37 -31.59
C ILE A 766 -27.41 16.50 -32.58
N LEU A 767 -28.30 16.29 -33.56
CA LEU A 767 -28.65 17.30 -34.54
C LEU A 767 -29.19 18.57 -33.88
N LYS A 768 -30.15 18.42 -32.96
CA LYS A 768 -30.77 19.55 -32.25
C LYS A 768 -29.77 20.33 -31.40
N MET A 769 -28.95 19.63 -30.60
CA MET A 769 -27.96 20.26 -29.72
C MET A 769 -26.80 20.87 -30.51
N GLY A 770 -26.27 20.13 -31.49
CA GLY A 770 -25.18 20.58 -32.34
C GLY A 770 -25.53 21.82 -33.14
N ARG A 771 -26.72 21.84 -33.76
CA ARG A 771 -27.24 22.99 -34.50
C ARG A 771 -27.43 24.21 -33.59
N LYS A 772 -28.02 24.02 -32.41
CA LYS A 772 -28.17 25.10 -31.41
C LYS A 772 -26.82 25.69 -31.01
N ASP A 773 -25.85 24.84 -30.71
CA ASP A 773 -24.52 25.25 -30.26
C ASP A 773 -23.75 26.00 -31.36
N LEU A 774 -23.70 25.48 -32.59
CA LEU A 774 -23.05 26.17 -33.73
C LEU A 774 -23.75 27.48 -34.12
N ARG A 775 -25.09 27.53 -34.12
CA ARG A 775 -25.86 28.76 -34.39
C ARG A 775 -25.59 29.84 -33.35
N SER A 776 -25.50 29.48 -32.07
CA SER A 776 -25.25 30.43 -30.98
C SER A 776 -23.92 31.20 -31.15
N ARG A 777 -22.97 30.65 -31.92
CA ARG A 777 -21.68 31.24 -32.24
C ARG A 777 -21.60 31.79 -33.68
N LYS A 778 -22.72 31.83 -34.41
CA LYS A 778 -22.79 32.29 -35.81
C LYS A 778 -21.84 31.51 -36.75
N LEU A 779 -21.65 30.21 -36.49
CA LEU A 779 -20.80 29.33 -37.32
C LEU A 779 -21.57 28.64 -38.46
N ILE A 780 -22.90 28.60 -38.33
CA ILE A 780 -23.82 28.09 -39.33
C ILE A 780 -25.05 29.00 -39.41
N ARG A 781 -25.75 28.94 -40.54
CA ARG A 781 -27.09 29.49 -40.75
C ARG A 781 -28.00 28.42 -41.33
N ASP A 782 -29.30 28.55 -41.09
CA ASP A 782 -30.29 27.67 -41.71
C ASP A 782 -30.86 28.36 -42.95
N ASP A 783 -30.97 27.62 -44.05
CA ASP A 783 -31.57 28.07 -45.30
C ASP A 783 -32.56 27.02 -45.79
N LYS A 784 -33.85 27.27 -45.56
CA LYS A 784 -34.97 26.34 -45.83
C LYS A 784 -34.69 24.95 -45.22
N ASP A 785 -34.45 23.95 -46.06
CA ASP A 785 -34.21 22.56 -45.70
C ASP A 785 -32.71 22.23 -45.49
N LYS A 786 -31.81 23.23 -45.52
CA LYS A 786 -30.35 23.03 -45.41
C LYS A 786 -29.73 23.80 -44.25
N ILE A 787 -28.64 23.24 -43.72
CA ILE A 787 -27.71 23.92 -42.83
C ILE A 787 -26.50 24.34 -43.66
N LEU A 788 -26.18 25.63 -43.66
CA LEU A 788 -25.04 26.20 -44.40
C LEU A 788 -23.96 26.70 -43.43
N SER A 789 -22.71 26.40 -43.74
CA SER A 789 -21.52 26.93 -43.06
C SER A 789 -21.38 28.43 -43.30
N THR A 790 -21.10 29.20 -42.24
CA THR A 790 -20.74 30.62 -42.32
C THR A 790 -19.30 30.89 -41.89
N GLN A 791 -18.64 29.92 -41.25
CA GLN A 791 -17.26 30.01 -40.77
C GLN A 791 -16.54 28.65 -40.96
N PRO A 792 -16.12 28.32 -42.20
CA PRO A 792 -15.55 27.01 -42.54
C PRO A 792 -14.33 26.63 -41.69
N VAL A 793 -13.44 27.59 -41.42
CA VAL A 793 -12.21 27.39 -40.62
C VAL A 793 -12.53 26.88 -39.21
N MET A 794 -13.57 27.43 -38.58
CA MET A 794 -13.99 27.00 -37.23
C MET A 794 -14.66 25.63 -37.25
N LEU A 795 -15.42 25.30 -38.30
CA LEU A 795 -16.01 23.98 -38.45
C LEU A 795 -14.92 22.91 -38.64
N GLU A 796 -13.91 23.20 -39.45
CA GLU A 796 -12.75 22.32 -39.62
C GLU A 796 -12.01 22.10 -38.30
N TYR A 797 -11.79 23.16 -37.51
CA TYR A 797 -11.18 23.07 -36.18
C TYR A 797 -11.95 22.14 -35.23
N TYR A 798 -13.28 22.25 -35.15
CA TYR A 798 -14.09 21.34 -34.32
C TYR A 798 -14.23 19.94 -34.91
N GLY A 799 -14.28 19.81 -36.24
CA GLY A 799 -14.31 18.53 -36.92
C GLY A 799 -13.03 17.72 -36.67
N ARG A 800 -11.87 18.39 -36.57
CA ARG A 800 -10.58 17.79 -36.19
C ARG A 800 -10.49 17.36 -34.73
N MET A 801 -11.40 17.80 -33.85
CA MET A 801 -11.45 17.34 -32.46
C MET A 801 -11.98 15.93 -32.31
N ILE A 802 -12.64 15.38 -33.35
CA ILE A 802 -13.08 13.99 -33.34
C ILE A 802 -11.83 13.11 -33.52
N PRO A 803 -11.53 12.21 -32.57
CA PRO A 803 -10.45 11.26 -32.73
C PRO A 803 -10.66 10.37 -33.96
N GLU A 804 -9.59 10.07 -34.70
CA GLU A 804 -9.66 9.00 -35.70
C GLU A 804 -9.88 7.65 -35.00
N ALA A 805 -10.75 6.80 -35.57
CA ALA A 805 -11.02 5.47 -35.03
C ALA A 805 -9.75 4.62 -35.04
N ASP A 806 -9.47 3.90 -33.94
CA ASP A 806 -8.39 2.93 -33.91
C ASP A 806 -8.68 1.84 -34.95
N LYS A 807 -7.79 1.68 -35.93
CA LYS A 807 -7.89 0.62 -36.97
C LYS A 807 -7.59 -0.78 -36.40
N ASN A 808 -7.05 -0.85 -35.19
CA ASN A 808 -6.73 -2.07 -34.46
C ASN A 808 -7.62 -2.09 -33.21
N GLY A 809 -8.82 -2.66 -33.35
CA GLY A 809 -9.87 -2.67 -32.32
C GLY A 809 -9.47 -3.33 -31.02
#